data_AF-A0A941X7B2-F1
#
_entry.id   AF-A0A941X7B2-F1
#
_cell.length_a   1.000
_cell.length_b   1.000
_cell.length_c   1.000
_cell.angle_alpha   90.00
_cell.angle_beta   90.00
_cell.angle_gamma   90.00
#
_symmetry.space_group_name_H-M   'P 1'
#
loop_
_entity.id
_entity.type
_entity.pdbx_description
1 polymer ?
#
loop_
_entity_poly.entity_id
_entity_poly.type
_entity_poly.pdbx_seq_one_letter_code
_entity_poly.pdbx_strand_id
1 'polypeptide(L)'
;MNIKKCIFIISVLLLCFLSSCNNKQNVRKETMYYDVHFNTNGGSEIASIKVEEGKTIQKPSAPQKLGYYFVGWYYDFECTILYNFDTKMNRNMTLYAAWETMPISIIVNLDNQNSEKQNLNYQDTIANLNVPNKKGYRFVGYYFDEKLTQKIESDYCFLQDSTIWCKWEIVKYEIEIVIDETTKQTQFVEYGSTIKNLQQPSKENHIFNGFYLDSDCKNPINEENLIDKNLTIYVKWIDIHAIPYKVVYKGENITDDKYSIIETNVLYGSLNEEVVAPIKTYEGLEVISSDVKGQIVLDGSLVLEVLYQRKTYEVTYIIHGEEYEKVTDLKYNAKYKLIDNVMLKGYIFRGWYVDDQFKKVASLNQIPSHDTIVYGKLEPITVGSSGLSYVLNPSKTGYIISGYTGTETEIIIPNGYNCLPVVAIDCYFDSENIQKITIGKNIQEIKEDAFIRCLHLETIWVESENAKYYSEDGVLYDKSRNSLKVYPLGKKDTSFYIPSNILVLERFCFHANSYLENLIINDNLTTIHSEALRGCTNLKTISIGKGVSFISDTWVNACYHLEMIYVDLDNPFYKDQNGVLFDSSGESLLHFPASNSQTFYVIDHNVKKINYHAFDSCLQLQYVVIPTSVDVIEYQAFVDASFTIYFEGFQIPKNWHPYAIEHTFEFILKPNWQELNPIPYKIVGGIE
;
A
#
# COMPACT_ATOMS: atom_id res chain seq x y z
N MET A 1 -41.89 45.11 93.95
CA MET A 1 -42.76 44.48 92.92
C MET A 1 -41.96 44.37 91.62
N ASN A 2 -41.46 43.15 91.33
CA ASN A 2 -40.88 42.62 90.08
C ASN A 2 -39.78 43.36 89.29
N ILE A 3 -38.58 43.43 89.88
CA ILE A 3 -37.29 43.70 89.19
C ILE A 3 -36.88 42.55 88.24
N LYS A 4 -37.56 41.39 88.27
CA LYS A 4 -37.38 40.29 87.29
C LYS A 4 -38.11 40.50 85.95
N LYS A 5 -38.85 41.60 85.75
CA LYS A 5 -39.42 41.99 84.43
C LYS A 5 -38.61 43.07 83.69
N CYS A 6 -37.63 43.74 84.32
CA CYS A 6 -36.80 44.75 83.66
C CYS A 6 -35.54 44.19 82.96
N ILE A 7 -35.04 43.00 83.36
CA ILE A 7 -33.82 42.42 82.76
C ILE A 7 -34.12 41.64 81.46
N PHE A 8 -35.36 41.17 81.28
CA PHE A 8 -35.79 40.48 80.04
C PHE A 8 -36.17 41.45 78.90
N ILE A 9 -36.42 42.73 79.22
CA ILE A 9 -36.75 43.77 78.22
C ILE A 9 -35.47 44.45 77.68
N ILE A 10 -34.37 44.46 78.46
CA ILE A 10 -33.08 45.04 78.01
C ILE A 10 -32.28 44.06 77.13
N SER A 11 -32.54 42.75 77.24
CA SER A 11 -31.90 41.72 76.39
C SER A 11 -32.60 41.50 75.04
N VAL A 12 -33.84 41.97 74.87
CA VAL A 12 -34.55 41.95 73.56
C VAL A 12 -34.38 43.27 72.78
N LEU A 13 -34.02 44.37 73.46
CA LEU A 13 -33.73 45.66 72.80
C LEU A 13 -32.28 45.81 72.29
N LEU A 14 -31.35 44.91 72.68
CA LEU A 14 -29.99 44.88 72.14
C LEU A 14 -29.83 43.97 70.90
N LEU A 15 -30.88 43.25 70.51
CA LEU A 15 -30.94 42.43 69.29
C LEU A 15 -31.71 43.09 68.14
N CYS A 16 -32.24 44.30 68.33
CA CYS A 16 -32.95 45.09 67.31
C CYS A 16 -32.25 46.41 66.93
N PHE A 17 -30.96 46.58 67.27
CA PHE A 17 -30.13 47.73 66.85
C PHE A 17 -28.93 47.34 65.96
N LEU A 18 -28.95 46.15 65.35
CA LEU A 18 -28.22 45.87 64.11
C LEU A 18 -29.16 45.83 62.88
N SER A 19 -30.32 46.49 63.03
CA SER A 19 -31.33 46.68 62.00
C SER A 19 -31.60 48.18 61.81
N SER A 20 -30.66 48.91 61.24
CA SER A 20 -30.91 50.14 60.46
C SER A 20 -29.60 50.64 59.84
N CYS A 21 -29.67 51.14 58.60
CA CYS A 21 -28.59 51.70 57.76
C CYS A 21 -27.76 50.69 56.95
N ASN A 22 -28.32 50.15 55.86
CA ASN A 22 -28.19 50.84 54.57
C ASN A 22 -28.95 50.08 53.46
N ASN A 23 -29.91 50.79 52.87
CA ASN A 23 -30.50 50.46 51.58
C ASN A 23 -29.40 50.16 50.55
N LYS A 24 -29.26 48.90 50.18
CA LYS A 24 -28.95 48.54 48.80
C LYS A 24 -30.13 47.74 48.29
N GLN A 25 -30.94 48.38 47.46
CA GLN A 25 -31.78 47.66 46.51
C GLN A 25 -30.86 46.69 45.77
N ASN A 26 -30.95 45.41 46.11
CA ASN A 26 -30.36 44.36 45.31
C ASN A 26 -31.30 44.21 44.11
N VAL A 27 -31.13 45.07 43.12
CA VAL A 27 -31.67 44.84 41.78
C VAL A 27 -30.99 43.56 41.33
N ARG A 28 -31.67 42.42 41.47
CA ARG A 28 -31.31 41.23 40.69
C ARG A 28 -31.43 41.67 39.24
N LYS A 29 -30.29 41.94 38.62
CA LYS A 29 -30.20 42.10 37.17
C LYS A 29 -30.63 40.75 36.62
N GLU A 30 -31.88 40.64 36.16
CA GLU A 30 -32.33 39.43 35.48
C GLU A 30 -31.42 39.23 34.27
N THR A 31 -30.62 38.17 34.32
CA THR A 31 -29.76 37.81 33.21
C THR A 31 -30.66 37.35 32.06
N MET A 32 -30.74 38.15 31.00
CA MET A 32 -31.47 37.79 29.79
C MET A 32 -30.66 36.79 28.97
N TYR A 33 -31.36 35.78 28.45
CA TYR A 33 -30.78 34.75 27.58
C TYR A 33 -31.50 34.76 26.24
N TYR A 34 -30.75 34.51 25.18
CA TYR A 34 -31.27 34.37 23.82
C TYR A 34 -31.03 32.95 23.29
N ASP A 35 -32.02 32.43 22.57
CA ASP A 35 -31.97 31.14 21.88
C ASP A 35 -31.36 31.31 20.48
N VAL A 36 -30.38 30.46 20.16
CA VAL A 36 -29.81 30.33 18.82
C VAL A 36 -30.16 28.95 18.28
N HIS A 37 -30.97 28.93 17.22
CA HIS A 37 -31.33 27.73 16.48
C HIS A 37 -30.45 27.56 15.26
N PHE A 38 -30.03 26.33 14.95
CA PHE A 38 -29.21 26.01 13.79
C PHE A 38 -30.04 25.22 12.79
N ASN A 39 -30.44 25.86 11.69
CA ASN A 39 -31.07 25.18 10.56
C ASN A 39 -29.97 24.70 9.61
N THR A 40 -29.75 23.40 9.57
CA THR A 40 -28.65 22.79 8.82
C THR A 40 -28.94 22.65 7.33
N ASN A 41 -30.12 23.09 6.84
CA ASN A 41 -30.51 23.03 5.44
C ASN A 41 -30.28 21.64 4.81
N GLY A 42 -30.69 20.60 5.54
CA GLY A 42 -30.58 19.19 5.15
C GLY A 42 -29.28 18.48 5.53
N GLY A 43 -28.40 19.10 6.32
CA GLY A 43 -27.27 18.43 6.98
C GLY A 43 -27.61 17.83 8.36
N SER A 44 -26.65 17.17 8.98
CA SER A 44 -26.78 16.58 10.32
C SER A 44 -27.22 17.60 11.36
N GLU A 45 -28.12 17.23 12.26
CA GLU A 45 -28.69 18.13 13.26
C GLU A 45 -27.62 18.74 14.19
N ILE A 46 -27.82 20.02 14.53
CA ILE A 46 -27.01 20.75 15.50
C ILE A 46 -27.92 21.26 16.61
N ALA A 47 -27.61 20.92 17.86
CA ALA A 47 -28.41 21.31 19.00
C ALA A 47 -28.47 22.83 19.16
N SER A 48 -29.64 23.34 19.53
CA SER A 48 -29.82 24.76 19.84
C SER A 48 -29.14 25.13 21.14
N ILE A 49 -28.66 26.37 21.25
CA ILE A 49 -27.94 26.87 22.43
C ILE A 49 -28.62 28.10 23.01
N LYS A 50 -28.53 28.23 24.34
CA LYS A 50 -28.94 29.43 25.09
C LYS A 50 -27.72 30.23 25.51
N VAL A 51 -27.74 31.53 25.22
CA VAL A 51 -26.58 32.40 25.44
C VAL A 51 -26.99 33.66 26.17
N GLU A 52 -26.23 34.02 27.21
CA GLU A 52 -26.43 35.25 27.97
C GLU A 52 -26.25 36.51 27.10
N GLU A 53 -27.10 37.51 27.30
CA GLU A 53 -27.05 38.79 26.61
C GLU A 53 -25.65 39.44 26.68
N GLY A 54 -25.17 39.91 25.52
CA GLY A 54 -23.86 40.55 25.39
C GLY A 54 -22.67 39.59 25.30
N LYS A 55 -22.87 38.27 25.43
CA LYS A 55 -21.86 37.25 25.14
C LYS A 55 -21.88 36.85 23.66
N THR A 56 -20.79 36.25 23.18
CA THR A 56 -20.69 35.65 21.84
C THR A 56 -20.98 34.15 21.91
N ILE A 57 -21.25 33.54 20.75
CA ILE A 57 -21.44 32.09 20.64
C ILE A 57 -20.16 31.45 20.13
N GLN A 58 -19.81 30.28 20.66
CA GLN A 58 -18.72 29.48 20.09
C GLN A 58 -19.18 28.84 18.78
N LYS A 59 -18.28 28.76 17.80
CA LYS A 59 -18.58 28.13 16.51
C LYS A 59 -18.92 26.65 16.75
N PRO A 60 -20.11 26.17 16.33
CA PRO A 60 -20.46 24.76 16.48
C PRO A 60 -19.61 23.89 15.53
N SER A 61 -19.58 22.57 15.79
CA SER A 61 -19.03 21.62 14.82
C SER A 61 -19.75 21.76 13.48
N ALA A 62 -18.99 21.68 12.39
CA ALA A 62 -19.57 21.73 11.05
C ALA A 62 -20.58 20.58 10.90
N PRO A 63 -21.84 20.86 10.50
CA PRO A 63 -22.77 19.80 10.17
C PRO A 63 -22.24 19.02 8.96
N GLN A 64 -22.72 17.78 8.79
CA GLN A 64 -22.37 16.93 7.66
C GLN A 64 -23.56 16.78 6.71
N LYS A 65 -23.33 16.94 5.41
CA LYS A 65 -24.31 16.70 4.36
C LYS A 65 -23.66 15.91 3.23
N LEU A 66 -24.18 14.73 2.92
CA LEU A 66 -23.58 13.82 1.93
C LEU A 66 -23.47 14.51 0.57
N GLY A 67 -22.25 14.59 0.02
CA GLY A 67 -21.98 15.20 -1.28
C GLY A 67 -21.82 16.73 -1.28
N TYR A 68 -21.72 17.38 -0.12
CA TYR A 68 -21.58 18.84 0.00
C TYR A 68 -20.51 19.26 1.02
N TYR A 69 -19.80 20.35 0.73
CA TYR A 69 -18.93 21.05 1.68
C TYR A 69 -19.72 22.09 2.47
N PHE A 70 -19.48 22.13 3.79
CA PHE A 70 -20.05 23.16 4.66
C PHE A 70 -19.28 24.48 4.48
N VAL A 71 -19.96 25.51 3.97
CA VAL A 71 -19.35 26.82 3.67
C VAL A 71 -19.36 27.72 4.89
N GLY A 72 -20.47 27.75 5.64
CA GLY A 72 -20.62 28.63 6.79
C GLY A 72 -22.05 28.76 7.30
N TRP A 73 -22.21 29.56 8.34
CA TRP A 73 -23.51 29.89 8.94
C TRP A 73 -23.95 31.29 8.51
N TYR A 74 -25.21 31.45 8.17
CA TYR A 74 -25.78 32.68 7.60
C TYR A 74 -27.02 33.12 8.37
N TYR A 75 -27.34 34.41 8.35
CA TYR A 75 -28.50 34.96 9.05
C TYR A 75 -29.84 34.66 8.37
N ASP A 76 -29.82 34.32 7.09
CA ASP A 76 -30.98 34.14 6.23
C ASP A 76 -30.97 32.78 5.53
N PHE A 77 -32.16 32.27 5.21
CA PHE A 77 -32.35 30.95 4.58
C PHE A 77 -31.69 30.84 3.20
N GLU A 78 -31.64 31.95 2.45
CA GLU A 78 -31.00 32.05 1.13
C GLU A 78 -29.46 32.10 1.22
N CYS A 79 -28.91 32.11 2.44
CA CYS A 79 -27.47 32.11 2.72
C CYS A 79 -26.72 33.28 2.06
N THR A 80 -27.26 34.49 2.15
CA THR A 80 -26.66 35.69 1.53
C THR A 80 -25.87 36.55 2.53
N ILE A 81 -26.17 36.48 3.83
CA ILE A 81 -25.51 37.28 4.88
C ILE A 81 -24.76 36.36 5.86
N LEU A 82 -23.43 36.29 5.70
CA LEU A 82 -22.57 35.45 6.54
C LEU A 82 -22.60 35.90 8.02
N TYR A 83 -22.75 34.94 8.92
CA TYR A 83 -22.72 35.15 10.35
C TYR A 83 -21.28 35.25 10.87
N ASN A 84 -20.97 36.33 11.60
CA ASN A 84 -19.71 36.50 12.30
C ASN A 84 -19.85 36.07 13.77
N PHE A 85 -19.05 35.08 14.20
CA PHE A 85 -19.07 34.53 15.56
C PHE A 85 -18.59 35.51 16.65
N ASP A 86 -17.99 36.64 16.29
CA ASP A 86 -17.68 37.73 17.21
C ASP A 86 -18.89 38.63 17.53
N THR A 87 -20.05 38.38 16.90
CA THR A 87 -21.28 39.14 17.15
C THR A 87 -21.84 38.84 18.54
N LYS A 88 -22.03 39.89 19.35
CA LYS A 88 -22.64 39.77 20.68
C LYS A 88 -24.15 39.51 20.57
N MET A 89 -24.65 38.59 21.40
CA MET A 89 -26.06 38.20 21.42
C MET A 89 -26.95 39.29 22.02
N ASN A 90 -27.97 39.67 21.27
CA ASN A 90 -28.96 40.69 21.64
C ASN A 90 -30.40 40.34 21.22
N ARG A 91 -30.63 39.16 20.63
CA ARG A 91 -31.95 38.63 20.23
C ARG A 91 -31.86 37.13 19.95
N ASN A 92 -33.01 36.46 19.99
CA ASN A 92 -33.14 35.10 19.45
C ASN A 92 -32.89 35.12 17.94
N MET A 93 -32.24 34.09 17.40
CA MET A 93 -31.98 33.97 15.97
C MET A 93 -31.92 32.54 15.49
N THR A 94 -32.06 32.37 14.18
CA THR A 94 -31.79 31.11 13.48
C THR A 94 -30.64 31.35 12.52
N LEU A 95 -29.62 30.49 12.59
CA LEU A 95 -28.52 30.47 11.64
C LEU A 95 -28.73 29.33 10.64
N TYR A 96 -28.48 29.61 9.37
CA TYR A 96 -28.70 28.71 8.25
C TYR A 96 -27.37 28.23 7.69
N ALA A 97 -27.22 26.92 7.50
CA ALA A 97 -26.03 26.34 6.93
C ALA A 97 -26.02 26.54 5.40
N ALA A 98 -24.92 27.08 4.88
CA ALA A 98 -24.65 27.13 3.45
C ALA A 98 -23.79 25.94 3.02
N TRP A 99 -24.06 25.46 1.81
CA TRP A 99 -23.47 24.26 1.25
C TRP A 99 -23.00 24.51 -0.18
N GLU A 100 -21.81 24.03 -0.51
CA GLU A 100 -21.32 23.92 -1.88
C GLU A 100 -21.29 22.44 -2.28
N THR A 101 -21.68 22.11 -3.49
CA THR A 101 -21.60 20.73 -4.00
C THR A 101 -20.15 20.27 -4.08
N MET A 102 -19.88 19.02 -3.69
CA MET A 102 -18.56 18.43 -3.89
C MET A 102 -18.29 18.19 -5.38
N PRO A 103 -17.10 18.54 -5.89
CA PRO A 103 -16.72 18.18 -7.24
C PRO A 103 -16.47 16.67 -7.31
N ILE A 104 -16.89 16.06 -8.40
CA ILE A 104 -16.68 14.65 -8.74
C ILE A 104 -16.00 14.55 -10.11
N SER A 105 -15.25 13.48 -10.29
CA SER A 105 -14.49 13.18 -11.49
C SER A 105 -15.16 12.09 -12.30
N ILE A 106 -15.53 12.38 -13.54
CA ILE A 106 -16.03 11.39 -14.48
C ILE A 106 -14.94 11.06 -15.49
N ILE A 107 -14.52 9.81 -15.52
CA ILE A 107 -13.61 9.29 -16.54
C ILE A 107 -14.46 8.78 -17.71
N VAL A 108 -14.38 9.45 -18.84
CA VAL A 108 -15.09 9.11 -20.06
C VAL A 108 -14.15 8.33 -20.97
N ASN A 109 -14.37 7.02 -21.12
CA ASN A 109 -13.61 6.20 -22.06
C ASN A 109 -14.17 6.38 -23.46
N LEU A 110 -13.30 6.82 -24.38
CA LEU A 110 -13.63 7.08 -25.77
C LEU A 110 -13.44 5.82 -26.62
N ASP A 111 -12.45 4.99 -26.26
CA ASP A 111 -12.11 3.68 -26.82
C ASP A 111 -11.20 2.90 -25.85
N ASN A 112 -10.64 1.76 -26.27
CA ASN A 112 -9.83 0.88 -25.41
C ASN A 112 -8.48 1.48 -24.97
N GLN A 113 -8.07 2.63 -25.51
CA GLN A 113 -6.76 3.23 -25.25
C GLN A 113 -6.86 4.70 -24.80
N ASN A 114 -7.97 5.37 -25.09
CA ASN A 114 -8.17 6.79 -24.83
C ASN A 114 -9.32 7.02 -23.85
N SER A 115 -9.05 7.86 -22.86
CA SER A 115 -10.05 8.39 -21.94
C SER A 115 -9.78 9.85 -21.66
N GLU A 116 -10.84 10.58 -21.32
CA GLU A 116 -10.76 11.96 -20.87
C GLU A 116 -11.41 12.11 -19.50
N LYS A 117 -10.88 13.02 -18.69
CA LYS A 117 -11.44 13.33 -17.38
C LYS A 117 -12.28 14.60 -17.49
N GLN A 118 -13.54 14.52 -17.10
CA GLN A 118 -14.44 15.67 -16.96
C GLN A 118 -14.80 15.87 -15.49
N ASN A 119 -14.85 17.13 -15.05
CA ASN A 119 -15.22 17.49 -13.69
C ASN A 119 -16.69 17.91 -13.65
N LEU A 120 -17.44 17.30 -12.75
CA LEU A 120 -18.86 17.54 -12.51
C LEU A 120 -19.05 17.86 -11.03
N ASN A 121 -20.25 18.27 -10.63
CA ASN A 121 -20.64 18.37 -9.24
C ASN A 121 -21.52 17.19 -8.83
N TYR A 122 -21.54 16.90 -7.53
CA TYR A 122 -22.48 15.94 -6.94
C TYR A 122 -23.92 16.24 -7.39
N GLN A 123 -24.61 15.22 -7.90
CA GLN A 123 -25.96 15.25 -8.51
C GLN A 123 -26.08 15.86 -9.91
N ASP A 124 -24.98 16.30 -10.55
CA ASP A 124 -25.02 16.65 -11.97
C ASP A 124 -25.41 15.43 -12.82
N THR A 125 -26.02 15.71 -13.97
CA THR A 125 -26.51 14.69 -14.90
C THR A 125 -25.60 14.55 -16.11
N ILE A 126 -25.90 13.62 -17.00
CA ILE A 126 -25.21 13.50 -18.29
C ILE A 126 -25.28 14.80 -19.12
N ALA A 127 -26.32 15.62 -18.96
CA ALA A 127 -26.42 16.89 -19.70
C ALA A 127 -25.28 17.87 -19.36
N ASN A 128 -24.61 17.68 -18.21
CA ASN A 128 -23.46 18.47 -17.77
C ASN A 128 -22.13 17.96 -18.36
N LEU A 129 -22.12 16.78 -19.01
CA LEU A 129 -20.94 16.26 -19.71
C LEU A 129 -20.78 16.94 -21.06
N ASN A 130 -19.54 17.26 -21.41
CA ASN A 130 -19.19 17.60 -22.78
C ASN A 130 -19.23 16.33 -23.62
N VAL A 131 -20.03 16.34 -24.69
CA VAL A 131 -20.09 15.21 -25.62
C VAL A 131 -18.78 15.15 -26.41
N PRO A 132 -18.01 14.05 -26.33
CA PRO A 132 -16.75 13.94 -27.05
C PRO A 132 -16.98 13.95 -28.56
N ASN A 133 -15.95 14.35 -29.32
CA ASN A 133 -15.96 14.26 -30.78
C ASN A 133 -14.97 13.18 -31.24
N LYS A 134 -15.45 12.23 -32.05
CA LYS A 134 -14.63 11.20 -32.67
C LYS A 134 -14.79 11.28 -34.18
N LYS A 135 -13.73 11.72 -34.89
CA LYS A 135 -13.75 11.91 -36.35
C LYS A 135 -14.20 10.61 -37.04
N GLY A 136 -15.23 10.72 -37.89
CA GLY A 136 -15.77 9.59 -38.66
C GLY A 136 -16.77 8.70 -37.92
N TYR A 137 -17.15 9.06 -36.70
CA TYR A 137 -18.13 8.33 -35.91
C TYR A 137 -19.23 9.28 -35.42
N ARG A 138 -20.44 8.75 -35.31
CA ARG A 138 -21.60 9.38 -34.69
C ARG A 138 -21.71 8.92 -33.24
N PHE A 139 -21.82 9.87 -32.31
CA PHE A 139 -22.04 9.57 -30.90
C PHE A 139 -23.44 8.97 -30.68
N VAL A 140 -23.52 7.85 -29.97
CA VAL A 140 -24.79 7.14 -29.70
C VAL A 140 -25.25 7.34 -28.25
N GLY A 141 -24.32 7.40 -27.29
CA GLY A 141 -24.63 7.58 -25.87
C GLY A 141 -23.54 7.04 -24.95
N TYR A 142 -23.75 7.20 -23.64
CA TYR A 142 -22.86 6.69 -22.59
C TYR A 142 -23.38 5.38 -21.98
N TYR A 143 -22.45 4.56 -21.50
CA TYR A 143 -22.68 3.24 -20.91
C TYR A 143 -21.85 3.03 -19.65
N PHE A 144 -22.34 2.20 -18.71
CA PHE A 144 -21.62 1.87 -17.47
C PHE A 144 -20.59 0.77 -17.61
N ASP A 145 -20.54 0.08 -18.75
CA ASP A 145 -19.65 -1.06 -18.96
C ASP A 145 -18.98 -1.02 -20.33
N GLU A 146 -17.76 -1.56 -20.38
CA GLU A 146 -16.94 -1.67 -21.60
C GLU A 146 -17.62 -2.49 -22.71
N LYS A 147 -18.48 -3.46 -22.35
CA LYS A 147 -19.24 -4.27 -23.32
C LYS A 147 -20.46 -3.53 -23.89
N LEU A 148 -20.72 -2.30 -23.45
CA LEU A 148 -21.78 -1.41 -23.91
C LEU A 148 -23.18 -2.04 -23.78
N THR A 149 -23.42 -2.71 -22.65
CA THR A 149 -24.69 -3.42 -22.37
C THR A 149 -25.65 -2.61 -21.51
N GLN A 150 -25.14 -1.74 -20.64
CA GLN A 150 -25.91 -0.93 -19.70
C GLN A 150 -25.84 0.54 -20.10
N LYS A 151 -26.84 1.00 -20.84
CA LYS A 151 -26.94 2.39 -21.29
C LYS A 151 -27.25 3.29 -20.09
N ILE A 152 -26.62 4.46 -20.04
CA ILE A 152 -26.95 5.50 -19.08
C ILE A 152 -28.04 6.40 -19.66
N GLU A 153 -29.14 6.54 -18.93
CA GLU A 153 -30.27 7.39 -19.32
C GLU A 153 -30.01 8.87 -19.00
N SER A 154 -30.65 9.77 -19.73
CA SER A 154 -30.35 11.21 -19.71
C SER A 154 -30.56 11.89 -18.35
N ASP A 155 -31.38 11.31 -17.48
CA ASP A 155 -31.72 11.79 -16.14
C ASP A 155 -30.87 11.16 -15.03
N TYR A 156 -29.87 10.33 -15.37
CA TYR A 156 -28.97 9.73 -14.39
C TYR A 156 -28.09 10.80 -13.72
N CYS A 157 -28.16 10.85 -12.38
CA CYS A 157 -27.35 11.74 -11.55
C CYS A 157 -26.09 11.04 -11.04
N PHE A 158 -24.93 11.68 -11.21
CA PHE A 158 -23.68 11.17 -10.67
C PHE A 158 -23.53 11.57 -9.18
N LEU A 159 -23.34 10.57 -8.32
CA LEU A 159 -23.22 10.77 -6.86
C LEU A 159 -21.78 10.57 -6.33
N GLN A 160 -20.87 10.14 -7.20
CA GLN A 160 -19.48 9.87 -6.88
C GLN A 160 -18.63 9.84 -8.16
N ASP A 161 -17.31 9.83 -8.00
CA ASP A 161 -16.39 9.54 -9.08
C ASP A 161 -16.78 8.25 -9.80
N SER A 162 -16.84 8.32 -11.13
CA SER A 162 -17.37 7.24 -11.95
C SER A 162 -16.60 7.12 -13.26
N THR A 163 -16.62 5.92 -13.83
CA THR A 163 -16.06 5.63 -15.14
C THR A 163 -17.19 5.20 -16.07
N ILE A 164 -17.25 5.78 -17.26
CA ILE A 164 -18.28 5.52 -18.27
C ILE A 164 -17.65 5.28 -19.65
N TRP A 165 -18.39 4.69 -20.57
CA TRP A 165 -17.93 4.32 -21.91
C TRP A 165 -18.81 4.93 -22.99
N CYS A 166 -18.19 5.53 -23.99
CA CYS A 166 -18.88 6.06 -25.16
C CYS A 166 -19.20 4.94 -26.16
N LYS A 167 -20.46 4.91 -26.62
CA LYS A 167 -20.85 4.12 -27.79
C LYS A 167 -20.83 4.98 -29.03
N TRP A 168 -20.20 4.46 -30.06
CA TRP A 168 -20.03 5.11 -31.36
C TRP A 168 -20.67 4.27 -32.46
N GLU A 169 -21.25 4.93 -33.45
CA GLU A 169 -21.65 4.30 -34.71
C GLU A 169 -20.77 4.87 -35.82
N ILE A 170 -20.15 4.00 -36.62
CA ILE A 170 -19.27 4.43 -37.71
C ILE A 170 -20.09 5.11 -38.81
N VAL A 171 -19.67 6.29 -39.25
CA VAL A 171 -20.34 7.01 -40.34
C VAL A 171 -20.08 6.27 -41.65
N LYS A 172 -21.09 6.19 -42.52
CA LYS A 172 -20.97 5.61 -43.86
C LYS A 172 -21.02 6.69 -44.92
N TYR A 173 -20.17 6.56 -45.93
CA TYR A 173 -20.12 7.45 -47.09
C TYR A 173 -20.63 6.74 -48.33
N GLU A 174 -21.24 7.53 -49.21
CA GLU A 174 -21.75 7.09 -50.50
C GLU A 174 -20.66 7.21 -51.56
N ILE A 175 -20.40 6.09 -52.26
CA ILE A 175 -19.46 6.02 -53.38
C ILE A 175 -20.22 5.70 -54.66
N GLU A 176 -20.28 6.68 -55.55
CA GLU A 176 -20.83 6.54 -56.90
C GLU A 176 -19.71 6.07 -57.84
N ILE A 177 -19.85 4.85 -58.38
CA ILE A 177 -18.91 4.23 -59.30
C ILE A 177 -19.47 4.36 -60.71
N VAL A 178 -18.82 5.16 -61.54
CA VAL A 178 -19.14 5.33 -62.96
C VAL A 178 -18.40 4.27 -63.76
N ILE A 179 -19.16 3.32 -64.31
CA ILE A 179 -18.64 2.14 -65.01
C ILE A 179 -18.42 2.46 -66.50
N ASP A 180 -19.35 3.20 -67.11
CA ASP A 180 -19.28 3.77 -68.46
C ASP A 180 -20.25 4.98 -68.58
N GLU A 181 -20.39 5.55 -69.79
CA GLU A 181 -21.24 6.73 -70.04
C GLU A 181 -22.72 6.53 -69.67
N THR A 182 -23.18 5.28 -69.58
CA THR A 182 -24.59 4.92 -69.34
C THR A 182 -24.83 4.18 -68.04
N THR A 183 -23.78 3.62 -67.44
CA THR A 183 -23.87 2.69 -66.30
C THR A 183 -23.16 3.25 -65.06
N LYS A 184 -23.90 3.31 -63.95
CA LYS A 184 -23.39 3.71 -62.63
C LYS A 184 -23.84 2.73 -61.55
N GLN A 185 -23.04 2.58 -60.51
CA GLN A 185 -23.35 1.77 -59.33
C GLN A 185 -23.05 2.57 -58.06
N THR A 186 -23.86 2.42 -57.02
CA THR A 186 -23.62 3.05 -55.71
C THR A 186 -23.25 2.01 -54.68
N GLN A 187 -22.24 2.30 -53.85
CA GLN A 187 -21.85 1.49 -52.69
C GLN A 187 -21.75 2.39 -51.45
N PHE A 188 -22.18 1.88 -50.29
CA PHE A 188 -22.03 2.55 -49.00
C PHE A 188 -20.92 1.89 -48.21
N VAL A 189 -19.93 2.66 -47.80
CA VAL A 189 -18.73 2.17 -47.11
C VAL A 189 -18.50 2.92 -45.80
N GLU A 190 -17.95 2.22 -44.82
CA GLU A 190 -17.66 2.80 -43.50
C GLU A 190 -16.48 3.77 -43.58
N TYR A 191 -16.52 4.84 -42.80
CA TYR A 191 -15.43 5.80 -42.65
C TYR A 191 -14.09 5.09 -42.41
N GLY A 192 -13.06 5.48 -43.14
CA GLY A 192 -11.74 4.86 -43.00
C GLY A 192 -11.62 3.51 -43.71
N SER A 193 -12.64 3.03 -44.42
CA SER A 193 -12.48 1.91 -45.34
C SER A 193 -11.60 2.31 -46.53
N THR A 194 -10.91 1.34 -47.12
CA THR A 194 -10.13 1.54 -48.34
C THR A 194 -10.96 1.23 -49.58
N ILE A 195 -10.62 1.87 -50.70
CA ILE A 195 -11.25 1.67 -52.00
C ILE A 195 -11.07 0.23 -52.51
N LYS A 196 -10.00 -0.44 -52.10
CA LYS A 196 -9.72 -1.86 -52.39
C LYS A 196 -10.88 -2.81 -52.03
N ASN A 197 -11.65 -2.45 -51.01
CA ASN A 197 -12.77 -3.28 -50.51
C ASN A 197 -14.08 -3.05 -51.29
N LEU A 198 -14.11 -2.10 -52.23
CA LEU A 198 -15.27 -1.93 -53.10
C LEU A 198 -15.45 -3.14 -54.01
N GLN A 199 -16.70 -3.54 -54.23
CA GLN A 199 -16.99 -4.57 -55.22
C GLN A 199 -16.59 -4.07 -56.61
N GLN A 200 -15.65 -4.75 -57.25
CA GLN A 200 -15.16 -4.37 -58.57
C GLN A 200 -16.24 -4.64 -59.63
N PRO A 201 -16.53 -3.67 -60.52
CA PRO A 201 -17.44 -3.88 -61.63
C PRO A 201 -16.78 -4.75 -62.71
N SER A 202 -17.60 -5.40 -63.53
CA SER A 202 -17.15 -6.22 -64.67
C SER A 202 -17.73 -5.69 -65.98
N LYS A 203 -16.93 -5.67 -67.05
CA LYS A 203 -17.35 -5.28 -68.40
C LYS A 203 -16.84 -6.30 -69.41
N GLU A 204 -17.70 -6.72 -70.33
CA GLU A 204 -17.37 -7.75 -71.33
C GLU A 204 -16.19 -7.30 -72.22
N ASN A 205 -15.25 -8.21 -72.47
CA ASN A 205 -14.04 -8.00 -73.29
C ASN A 205 -13.09 -6.88 -72.82
N HIS A 206 -13.18 -6.46 -71.55
CA HIS A 206 -12.28 -5.45 -70.95
C HIS A 206 -11.73 -5.93 -69.61
N ILE A 207 -10.51 -5.54 -69.30
CA ILE A 207 -9.87 -5.80 -68.01
C ILE A 207 -10.04 -4.57 -67.12
N PHE A 208 -10.52 -4.75 -65.90
CA PHE A 208 -10.62 -3.68 -64.90
C PHE A 208 -9.20 -3.16 -64.56
N ASN A 209 -8.98 -1.85 -64.64
CA ASN A 209 -7.68 -1.21 -64.45
C ASN A 209 -7.68 -0.14 -63.36
N GLY A 210 -8.45 -0.36 -62.30
CA GLY A 210 -8.51 0.52 -61.16
C GLY A 210 -9.52 1.66 -61.31
N PHE A 211 -9.68 2.37 -60.21
CA PHE A 211 -10.58 3.51 -60.08
C PHE A 211 -9.83 4.84 -60.21
N TYR A 212 -10.52 5.86 -60.73
CA TYR A 212 -9.96 7.18 -61.02
C TYR A 212 -10.90 8.27 -60.50
N LEU A 213 -10.36 9.44 -60.17
CA LEU A 213 -11.12 10.58 -59.65
C LEU A 213 -11.75 11.45 -60.74
N ASP A 214 -11.37 11.23 -62.00
CA ASP A 214 -11.84 11.99 -63.17
C ASP A 214 -12.25 11.08 -64.32
N SER A 215 -13.18 11.58 -65.14
CA SER A 215 -13.71 10.86 -66.30
C SER A 215 -12.66 10.55 -67.38
N ASP A 216 -11.60 11.35 -67.48
CA ASP A 216 -10.51 11.13 -68.44
C ASP A 216 -9.51 10.06 -67.96
N CYS A 217 -9.71 9.51 -66.75
CA CYS A 217 -8.85 8.52 -66.12
C CYS A 217 -7.36 8.92 -66.06
N LYS A 218 -7.09 10.19 -65.72
CA LYS A 218 -5.72 10.73 -65.56
C LYS A 218 -5.23 10.73 -64.11
N ASN A 219 -6.15 10.79 -63.14
CA ASN A 219 -5.84 10.81 -61.71
C ASN A 219 -6.30 9.50 -61.07
N PRO A 220 -5.44 8.46 -61.02
CA PRO A 220 -5.78 7.21 -60.36
C PRO A 220 -6.03 7.47 -58.88
N ILE A 221 -7.07 6.83 -58.33
CA ILE A 221 -7.24 6.80 -56.88
C ILE A 221 -6.30 5.74 -56.33
N ASN A 222 -5.54 6.09 -55.28
CA ASN A 222 -4.79 5.08 -54.55
C ASN A 222 -5.82 4.19 -53.82
N GLU A 223 -5.79 2.89 -54.09
CA GLU A 223 -6.77 1.93 -53.54
C GLU A 223 -6.70 1.80 -52.02
N GLU A 224 -5.58 2.23 -51.42
CA GLU A 224 -5.35 2.29 -49.97
C GLU A 224 -5.83 3.62 -49.35
N ASN A 225 -6.31 4.58 -50.16
CA ASN A 225 -6.87 5.83 -49.62
C ASN A 225 -8.09 5.53 -48.77
N LEU A 226 -8.07 6.10 -47.56
CA LEU A 226 -9.18 6.04 -46.62
C LEU A 226 -10.33 6.92 -47.09
N ILE A 227 -11.54 6.37 -47.05
CA ILE A 227 -12.75 7.07 -47.45
C ILE A 227 -13.26 7.90 -46.28
N ASP A 228 -13.28 9.23 -46.44
CA ASP A 228 -13.70 10.19 -45.43
C ASP A 228 -14.79 11.19 -45.90
N LYS A 229 -15.27 11.01 -47.13
CA LYS A 229 -16.32 11.80 -47.77
C LYS A 229 -17.01 10.99 -48.86
N ASN A 230 -18.17 11.48 -49.31
CA ASN A 230 -18.80 10.95 -50.52
C ASN A 230 -17.89 11.18 -51.73
N LEU A 231 -17.80 10.19 -52.62
CA LEU A 231 -16.94 10.24 -53.79
C LEU A 231 -17.69 9.76 -55.03
N THR A 232 -17.38 10.38 -56.17
CA THR A 232 -17.67 9.80 -57.49
C THR A 232 -16.34 9.35 -58.08
N ILE A 233 -16.25 8.07 -58.46
CA ILE A 233 -15.06 7.46 -59.04
C ILE A 233 -15.38 6.83 -60.39
N TYR A 234 -14.41 6.82 -61.29
CA TYR A 234 -14.54 6.35 -62.67
C TYR A 234 -13.69 5.09 -62.87
N VAL A 235 -14.24 4.10 -63.55
CA VAL A 235 -13.54 2.86 -63.86
C VAL A 235 -12.68 3.05 -65.11
N LYS A 236 -11.38 2.79 -65.00
CA LYS A 236 -10.54 2.65 -66.19
C LYS A 236 -10.60 1.22 -66.68
N TRP A 237 -10.90 1.07 -67.96
CA TRP A 237 -10.87 -0.22 -68.64
C TRP A 237 -9.61 -0.33 -69.48
N ILE A 238 -9.01 -1.52 -69.51
CA ILE A 238 -7.94 -1.89 -70.44
C ILE A 238 -8.52 -2.82 -71.50
N ASP A 239 -8.12 -2.60 -72.75
CA ASP A 239 -8.29 -3.54 -73.85
C ASP A 239 -7.45 -4.82 -73.59
N ILE A 240 -8.02 -5.99 -73.87
CA ILE A 240 -7.37 -7.30 -73.66
C ILE A 240 -5.98 -7.44 -74.35
N HIS A 241 -5.63 -6.53 -75.27
CA HIS A 241 -4.34 -6.49 -75.97
C HIS A 241 -3.25 -5.59 -75.34
N ALA A 242 -3.45 -5.01 -74.15
CA ALA A 242 -2.44 -4.15 -73.51
C ALA A 242 -1.20 -4.89 -72.99
N ILE A 243 -0.06 -4.18 -72.94
CA ILE A 243 1.24 -4.74 -72.56
C ILE A 243 1.49 -4.48 -71.06
N PRO A 244 1.88 -5.52 -70.28
CA PRO A 244 2.17 -5.36 -68.86
C PRO A 244 3.50 -4.66 -68.60
N TYR A 245 3.61 -3.96 -67.47
CA TYR A 245 4.84 -3.47 -66.86
C TYR A 245 4.77 -3.60 -65.33
N LYS A 246 5.91 -3.52 -64.64
CA LYS A 246 5.98 -3.66 -63.18
C LYS A 246 6.34 -2.36 -62.49
N VAL A 247 5.77 -2.15 -61.30
CA VAL A 247 6.22 -1.12 -60.35
C VAL A 247 6.61 -1.81 -59.06
N VAL A 248 7.86 -1.67 -58.64
CA VAL A 248 8.43 -2.29 -57.44
C VAL A 248 8.63 -1.21 -56.39
N TYR A 249 7.98 -1.37 -55.24
CA TYR A 249 8.11 -0.46 -54.12
C TYR A 249 9.10 -1.06 -53.11
N LYS A 250 10.17 -0.34 -52.76
CA LYS A 250 11.17 -0.81 -51.80
C LYS A 250 11.29 0.15 -50.63
N GLY A 251 11.29 -0.39 -49.41
CA GLY A 251 11.42 0.36 -48.16
C GLY A 251 12.74 0.11 -47.48
N GLU A 252 13.30 1.14 -46.86
CA GLU A 252 14.54 1.05 -46.10
C GLU A 252 14.41 0.07 -44.92
N ASN A 253 15.43 -0.76 -44.76
CA ASN A 253 15.52 -1.73 -43.68
C ASN A 253 15.78 -1.05 -42.32
N ILE A 254 15.40 -1.76 -41.25
CA ILE A 254 15.60 -1.29 -39.87
C ILE A 254 17.08 -1.42 -39.47
N THR A 255 17.74 -2.49 -39.90
CA THR A 255 19.07 -2.91 -39.40
C THR A 255 20.24 -2.51 -40.29
N ASP A 256 19.97 -2.02 -41.50
CA ASP A 256 20.99 -1.54 -42.44
C ASP A 256 20.43 -0.44 -43.35
N ASP A 257 21.29 0.10 -44.21
CA ASP A 257 20.95 1.18 -45.16
C ASP A 257 20.46 0.64 -46.52
N LYS A 258 20.06 -0.63 -46.58
CA LYS A 258 19.53 -1.25 -47.80
C LYS A 258 18.01 -1.18 -47.84
N TYR A 259 17.46 -1.44 -49.02
CA TYR A 259 16.03 -1.42 -49.29
C TYR A 259 15.53 -2.82 -49.63
N SER A 260 14.47 -3.24 -48.96
CA SER A 260 13.76 -4.50 -49.28
C SER A 260 12.47 -4.21 -50.03
N ILE A 261 12.05 -5.15 -50.88
CA ILE A 261 10.77 -5.06 -51.59
C ILE A 261 9.64 -5.08 -50.55
N ILE A 262 8.82 -4.03 -50.55
CA ILE A 262 7.55 -3.98 -49.82
C ILE A 262 6.52 -4.77 -50.62
N GLU A 263 6.34 -4.39 -51.89
CA GLU A 263 5.40 -5.03 -52.81
C GLU A 263 5.79 -4.78 -54.28
N THR A 264 5.15 -5.49 -55.20
CA THR A 264 5.31 -5.31 -56.64
C THR A 264 3.94 -5.34 -57.31
N ASN A 265 3.62 -4.29 -58.05
CA ASN A 265 2.38 -4.18 -58.82
C ASN A 265 2.65 -4.46 -60.30
N VAL A 266 1.73 -5.16 -60.94
CA VAL A 266 1.68 -5.30 -62.41
C VAL A 266 0.62 -4.33 -62.92
N LEU A 267 1.01 -3.44 -63.82
CA LEU A 267 0.16 -2.45 -64.48
C LEU A 267 0.23 -2.67 -65.99
N TYR A 268 -0.64 -2.01 -66.77
CA TYR A 268 -0.69 -2.20 -68.22
C TYR A 268 -0.84 -0.86 -68.94
N GLY A 269 -0.29 -0.79 -70.16
CA GLY A 269 -0.46 0.36 -71.05
C GLY A 269 -0.17 0.01 -72.50
N SER A 270 -0.09 1.02 -73.34
CA SER A 270 0.09 0.89 -74.79
C SER A 270 1.56 0.86 -75.19
N LEU A 271 1.89 0.21 -76.31
CA LEU A 271 3.24 0.20 -76.85
C LEU A 271 3.77 1.63 -77.07
N ASN A 272 4.98 1.93 -76.58
CA ASN A 272 5.65 3.24 -76.59
C ASN A 272 5.01 4.33 -75.72
N GLU A 273 4.02 4.01 -74.89
CA GLU A 273 3.48 4.95 -73.90
C GLU A 273 4.51 5.23 -72.80
N GLU A 274 4.71 6.50 -72.44
CA GLU A 274 5.50 6.88 -71.26
C GLU A 274 4.59 6.88 -70.03
N VAL A 275 4.96 6.07 -69.03
CA VAL A 275 4.19 5.91 -67.81
C VAL A 275 5.00 6.36 -66.58
N VAL A 276 4.29 6.92 -65.62
CA VAL A 276 4.85 7.35 -64.32
C VAL A 276 4.43 6.35 -63.25
N ALA A 277 5.36 5.96 -62.38
CA ALA A 277 5.05 5.09 -61.25
C ALA A 277 4.08 5.79 -60.29
N PRO A 278 2.92 5.18 -59.97
CA PRO A 278 2.02 5.77 -58.99
C PRO A 278 2.65 5.70 -57.59
N ILE A 279 2.70 6.84 -56.90
CA ILE A 279 3.25 6.93 -55.54
C ILE A 279 2.21 6.45 -54.52
N LYS A 280 2.65 5.62 -53.57
CA LYS A 280 1.84 5.12 -52.47
C LYS A 280 2.28 5.75 -51.15
N THR A 281 1.48 5.55 -50.11
CA THR A 281 1.79 5.96 -48.74
C THR A 281 1.97 4.71 -47.89
N TYR A 282 3.07 4.65 -47.14
CA TYR A 282 3.33 3.58 -46.17
C TYR A 282 3.59 4.22 -44.80
N GLU A 283 2.97 3.66 -43.76
CA GLU A 283 3.14 4.17 -42.40
C GLU A 283 4.62 4.09 -41.97
N GLY A 284 5.15 5.22 -41.48
CA GLY A 284 6.53 5.33 -41.03
C GLY A 284 7.60 5.30 -42.13
N LEU A 285 7.21 5.40 -43.40
CA LEU A 285 8.13 5.58 -44.52
C LEU A 285 7.80 6.86 -45.32
N GLU A 286 8.81 7.46 -45.95
CA GLU A 286 8.71 8.65 -46.79
C GLU A 286 9.29 8.36 -48.18
N VAL A 287 8.56 8.73 -49.23
CA VAL A 287 9.02 8.52 -50.61
C VAL A 287 10.21 9.43 -50.91
N ILE A 288 11.26 8.87 -51.50
CA ILE A 288 12.45 9.63 -51.91
C ILE A 288 12.67 9.63 -53.44
N SER A 289 11.95 8.81 -54.19
CA SER A 289 11.99 8.80 -55.67
C SER A 289 10.58 9.00 -56.26
N SER A 290 10.09 10.24 -56.27
CA SER A 290 8.71 10.59 -56.62
C SER A 290 8.43 10.79 -58.13
N ASP A 291 9.44 10.78 -59.00
CA ASP A 291 9.29 11.01 -60.45
C ASP A 291 9.86 9.85 -61.31
N VAL A 292 9.53 8.62 -60.94
CA VAL A 292 10.04 7.43 -61.63
C VAL A 292 9.20 7.16 -62.89
N LYS A 293 9.82 7.26 -64.06
CA LYS A 293 9.14 7.14 -65.38
C LYS A 293 9.84 6.14 -66.29
N GLY A 294 9.10 5.62 -67.27
CA GLY A 294 9.68 4.79 -68.33
C GLY A 294 8.71 4.53 -69.48
N GLN A 295 9.23 4.07 -70.61
CA GLN A 295 8.44 3.75 -71.79
C GLN A 295 8.09 2.26 -71.86
N ILE A 296 6.84 1.96 -72.19
CA ILE A 296 6.36 0.57 -72.33
C ILE A 296 6.90 -0.04 -73.61
N VAL A 297 7.56 -1.18 -73.47
CA VAL A 297 8.17 -1.98 -74.54
C VAL A 297 7.40 -3.27 -74.77
N LEU A 298 7.39 -3.75 -76.02
CA LEU A 298 6.54 -4.87 -76.48
C LEU A 298 6.69 -6.17 -75.68
N ASP A 299 7.85 -6.43 -75.11
CA ASP A 299 8.14 -7.64 -74.33
C ASP A 299 7.65 -7.57 -72.86
N GLY A 300 7.08 -6.43 -72.46
CA GLY A 300 6.57 -6.19 -71.10
C GLY A 300 7.65 -6.11 -70.01
N SER A 301 8.92 -5.87 -70.40
CA SER A 301 10.05 -5.91 -69.48
C SER A 301 10.25 -4.65 -68.61
N LEU A 302 9.47 -3.59 -68.83
CA LEU A 302 9.59 -2.34 -68.06
C LEU A 302 9.35 -2.58 -66.57
N VAL A 303 10.31 -2.16 -65.74
CA VAL A 303 10.19 -2.15 -64.27
C VAL A 303 10.53 -0.74 -63.76
N LEU A 304 9.59 -0.13 -63.05
CA LEU A 304 9.78 1.14 -62.35
C LEU A 304 10.02 0.87 -60.87
N GLU A 305 11.11 1.37 -60.29
CA GLU A 305 11.43 1.16 -58.88
C GLU A 305 11.22 2.45 -58.07
N VAL A 306 10.38 2.38 -57.03
CA VAL A 306 10.11 3.51 -56.11
C VAL A 306 10.70 3.19 -54.74
N LEU A 307 11.54 4.08 -54.22
CA LEU A 307 12.24 3.93 -52.94
C LEU A 307 11.59 4.77 -51.84
N TYR A 308 11.51 4.20 -50.64
CA TYR A 308 11.00 4.86 -49.43
C TYR A 308 11.99 4.78 -48.27
N GLN A 309 12.39 5.94 -47.76
CA GLN A 309 13.23 6.07 -46.57
C GLN A 309 12.38 5.92 -45.31
N ARG A 310 12.94 5.36 -44.23
CA ARG A 310 12.23 5.20 -42.97
C ARG A 310 12.28 6.47 -42.15
N LYS A 311 11.13 6.89 -41.60
CA LYS A 311 11.08 8.02 -40.66
C LYS A 311 11.96 7.71 -39.44
N THR A 312 12.58 8.75 -38.91
CA THR A 312 13.34 8.69 -37.67
C THR A 312 12.66 9.55 -36.61
N TYR A 313 12.83 9.16 -35.35
CA TYR A 313 12.30 9.85 -34.19
C TYR A 313 13.38 10.02 -33.12
N GLU A 314 13.09 10.88 -32.15
CA GLU A 314 13.95 11.10 -30.98
C GLU A 314 13.30 10.66 -29.67
N VAL A 315 14.14 10.29 -28.71
CA VAL A 315 13.76 10.05 -27.31
C VAL A 315 14.57 10.97 -26.42
N THR A 316 13.87 11.84 -25.69
CA THR A 316 14.47 12.80 -24.74
C THR A 316 14.22 12.35 -23.31
N TYR A 317 15.29 12.19 -22.54
CA TYR A 317 15.27 11.82 -21.14
C TYR A 317 15.36 13.08 -20.27
N ILE A 318 14.35 13.34 -19.44
CA ILE A 318 14.27 14.54 -18.60
C ILE A 318 14.41 14.17 -17.12
N ILE A 319 15.24 14.91 -16.39
CA ILE A 319 15.41 14.80 -14.94
C ILE A 319 15.38 16.20 -14.33
N HIS A 320 14.54 16.40 -13.30
CA HIS A 320 14.34 17.71 -12.66
C HIS A 320 13.96 18.84 -13.64
N GLY A 321 13.28 18.51 -14.74
CA GLY A 321 12.88 19.47 -15.77
C GLY A 321 13.97 19.82 -16.79
N GLU A 322 15.17 19.26 -16.65
CA GLU A 322 16.30 19.46 -17.56
C GLU A 322 16.56 18.21 -18.42
N GLU A 323 17.10 18.41 -19.62
CA GLU A 323 17.53 17.31 -20.48
C GLU A 323 18.73 16.58 -19.83
N TYR A 324 18.55 15.30 -19.56
CA TYR A 324 19.58 14.40 -19.05
C TYR A 324 20.34 13.73 -20.20
N GLU A 325 19.62 13.21 -21.19
CA GLU A 325 20.18 12.56 -22.37
C GLU A 325 19.17 12.61 -23.52
N LYS A 326 19.66 12.53 -24.76
CA LYS A 326 18.82 12.51 -25.95
C LYS A 326 19.35 11.49 -26.96
N VAL A 327 18.46 10.62 -27.44
CA VAL A 327 18.76 9.65 -28.50
C VAL A 327 18.05 10.08 -29.76
N THR A 328 18.81 10.34 -30.83
CA THR A 328 18.28 10.76 -32.14
C THR A 328 18.32 9.62 -33.15
N ASP A 329 17.73 9.85 -34.32
CA ASP A 329 17.84 8.99 -35.49
C ASP A 329 17.29 7.56 -35.29
N LEU A 330 16.32 7.39 -34.38
CA LEU A 330 15.67 6.10 -34.15
C LEU A 330 14.66 5.82 -35.27
N LYS A 331 15.04 4.92 -36.18
CA LYS A 331 14.18 4.42 -37.27
C LYS A 331 12.83 3.91 -36.73
N TYR A 332 11.73 4.26 -37.40
CA TYR A 332 10.38 3.76 -37.09
C TYR A 332 10.37 2.22 -36.95
N ASN A 333 9.81 1.70 -35.86
CA ASN A 333 9.85 0.27 -35.48
C ASN A 333 11.20 -0.30 -35.01
N ALA A 334 12.24 0.52 -34.85
CA ALA A 334 13.45 0.11 -34.14
C ALA A 334 13.16 -0.09 -32.65
N LYS A 335 13.92 -0.96 -31.98
CA LYS A 335 13.87 -1.07 -30.52
C LYS A 335 14.90 -0.13 -29.91
N TYR A 336 14.52 0.59 -28.86
CA TYR A 336 15.46 1.31 -27.98
C TYR A 336 15.32 0.83 -26.53
N LYS A 337 16.37 1.05 -25.74
CA LYS A 337 16.40 0.75 -24.30
C LYS A 337 16.28 2.03 -23.51
N LEU A 338 15.56 1.96 -22.39
CA LEU A 338 15.62 3.02 -21.38
C LEU A 338 16.95 2.93 -20.63
N ILE A 339 17.40 4.05 -20.09
CA ILE A 339 18.61 4.11 -19.28
C ILE A 339 18.34 3.37 -17.95
N ASP A 340 19.05 2.27 -17.71
CA ASP A 340 18.74 1.36 -16.61
C ASP A 340 18.92 2.02 -15.22
N ASN A 341 19.94 2.86 -15.04
CA ASN A 341 20.24 3.52 -13.77
C ASN A 341 20.75 4.96 -13.96
N VAL A 342 20.01 5.92 -13.42
CA VAL A 342 20.49 7.30 -13.29
C VAL A 342 21.28 7.42 -12.00
N MET A 343 22.55 7.78 -12.10
CA MET A 343 23.44 7.97 -10.95
C MET A 343 23.49 9.44 -10.54
N LEU A 344 22.42 9.93 -9.90
CA LEU A 344 22.40 11.28 -9.35
C LEU A 344 22.71 11.27 -7.85
N LYS A 345 23.87 11.83 -7.47
CA LYS A 345 24.32 11.86 -6.07
C LYS A 345 23.25 12.45 -5.16
N GLY A 346 22.91 11.70 -4.11
CA GLY A 346 21.91 12.10 -3.12
C GLY A 346 20.47 11.68 -3.46
N TYR A 347 20.25 10.95 -4.56
CA TYR A 347 18.94 10.49 -4.98
C TYR A 347 18.93 9.00 -5.34
N ILE A 348 17.80 8.33 -5.10
CA ILE A 348 17.48 6.99 -5.58
C ILE A 348 16.68 7.14 -6.88
N PHE A 349 17.10 6.44 -7.93
CA PHE A 349 16.33 6.38 -9.17
C PHE A 349 15.17 5.39 -9.08
N ARG A 350 13.95 5.84 -9.39
CA ARG A 350 12.70 5.06 -9.28
C ARG A 350 12.10 4.69 -10.64
N GLY A 351 12.85 4.90 -11.73
CA GLY A 351 12.46 4.54 -13.08
C GLY A 351 11.98 5.72 -13.93
N TRP A 352 11.71 5.41 -15.20
CA TRP A 352 11.24 6.35 -16.21
C TRP A 352 9.72 6.30 -16.36
N TYR A 353 9.13 7.45 -16.67
CA TYR A 353 7.69 7.64 -16.85
C TYR A 353 7.42 8.43 -18.13
N VAL A 354 6.28 8.21 -18.77
CA VAL A 354 5.89 8.96 -19.99
C VAL A 354 5.14 10.26 -19.66
N ASP A 355 4.93 10.54 -18.38
CA ASP A 355 4.34 11.77 -17.86
C ASP A 355 5.19 12.35 -16.72
N ASP A 356 5.18 13.67 -16.59
CA ASP A 356 5.91 14.44 -15.59
C ASP A 356 5.34 14.30 -14.16
N GLN A 357 4.11 13.77 -14.03
CA GLN A 357 3.46 13.46 -12.75
C GLN A 357 3.83 12.05 -12.24
N PHE A 358 4.65 11.31 -12.98
CA PHE A 358 5.11 9.96 -12.67
C PHE A 358 3.97 8.96 -12.41
N LYS A 359 2.89 9.03 -13.20
CA LYS A 359 1.70 8.16 -13.07
C LYS A 359 1.76 6.94 -14.00
N LYS A 360 2.44 7.05 -15.14
CA LYS A 360 2.51 6.04 -16.19
C LYS A 360 3.96 5.68 -16.46
N VAL A 361 4.35 4.50 -15.98
CA VAL A 361 5.71 3.95 -16.16
C VAL A 361 6.01 3.78 -17.64
N ALA A 362 7.23 4.16 -18.05
CA ALA A 362 7.72 3.92 -19.40
C ALA A 362 8.16 2.45 -19.54
N SER A 363 7.74 1.81 -20.64
CA SER A 363 8.08 0.41 -20.88
C SER A 363 9.43 0.27 -21.55
N LEU A 364 10.25 -0.66 -21.03
CA LEU A 364 11.47 -1.12 -21.68
C LEU A 364 11.07 -1.77 -23.02
N ASN A 365 11.62 -1.28 -24.15
CA ASN A 365 11.32 -1.72 -25.52
C ASN A 365 10.09 -1.11 -26.20
N GLN A 366 9.79 0.16 -25.97
CA GLN A 366 8.87 0.85 -26.87
C GLN A 366 9.48 0.97 -28.27
N ILE A 367 8.61 0.81 -29.25
CA ILE A 367 8.89 1.08 -30.65
C ILE A 367 8.58 2.57 -30.85
N PRO A 368 9.52 3.38 -31.35
CA PRO A 368 9.27 4.77 -31.63
C PRO A 368 8.32 4.86 -32.82
N SER A 369 7.19 5.51 -32.59
CA SER A 369 6.21 5.91 -33.60
C SER A 369 6.05 7.43 -33.73
N HIS A 370 6.67 8.17 -32.80
CA HIS A 370 6.75 9.62 -32.73
C HIS A 370 7.88 10.01 -31.76
N ASP A 371 8.27 11.29 -31.77
CA ASP A 371 9.20 11.83 -30.78
C ASP A 371 8.63 11.66 -29.37
N THR A 372 9.46 11.18 -28.45
CA THR A 372 9.02 10.76 -27.11
C THR A 372 9.84 11.43 -26.04
N ILE A 373 9.17 11.92 -24.99
CA ILE A 373 9.83 12.41 -23.78
C ILE A 373 9.55 11.42 -22.64
N VAL A 374 10.59 11.08 -21.89
CA VAL A 374 10.48 10.28 -20.66
C VAL A 374 11.06 11.03 -19.47
N TYR A 375 10.39 10.94 -18.34
CA TYR A 375 10.69 11.67 -17.12
C TYR A 375 11.24 10.72 -16.06
N GLY A 376 12.43 11.01 -15.54
CA GLY A 376 13.09 10.22 -14.53
C GLY A 376 12.61 10.57 -13.14
N LYS A 377 12.00 9.60 -12.43
CA LYS A 377 11.57 9.80 -11.04
C LYS A 377 12.74 9.60 -10.09
N LEU A 378 13.01 10.60 -9.27
CA LEU A 378 14.05 10.58 -8.25
C LEU A 378 13.45 10.72 -6.85
N GLU A 379 14.09 10.08 -5.88
CA GLU A 379 13.75 10.18 -4.47
C GLU A 379 14.97 10.61 -3.66
N PRO A 380 14.89 11.66 -2.84
CA PRO A 380 16.00 12.08 -1.99
C PRO A 380 16.45 11.00 -1.01
N ILE A 381 17.76 10.86 -0.83
CA ILE A 381 18.36 9.95 0.15
C ILE A 381 18.44 10.65 1.51
N THR A 382 17.84 10.03 2.53
CA THR A 382 18.15 10.31 3.93
C THR A 382 19.53 9.73 4.21
N VAL A 383 20.49 10.57 4.61
CA VAL A 383 21.86 10.13 4.88
C VAL A 383 21.90 9.29 6.15
N GLY A 384 22.56 8.13 6.07
CA GLY A 384 22.68 7.21 7.20
C GLY A 384 23.76 7.65 8.18
N SER A 385 23.65 7.17 9.42
CA SER A 385 24.67 7.35 10.45
C SER A 385 26.03 6.81 10.05
N SER A 386 27.09 7.40 10.62
CA SER A 386 28.46 6.96 10.36
C SER A 386 28.70 5.55 10.93
N GLY A 387 29.64 4.80 10.32
CA GLY A 387 29.99 3.44 10.77
C GLY A 387 29.10 2.32 10.23
N LEU A 388 28.01 2.63 9.51
CA LEU A 388 27.23 1.62 8.77
C LEU A 388 28.03 1.07 7.58
N SER A 389 28.08 -0.26 7.46
CA SER A 389 28.69 -0.99 6.35
C SER A 389 27.62 -1.53 5.41
N TYR A 390 27.88 -1.49 4.11
CA TYR A 390 26.91 -1.85 3.08
C TYR A 390 27.47 -2.90 2.12
N VAL A 391 26.66 -3.90 1.80
CA VAL A 391 26.93 -4.88 0.74
C VAL A 391 25.81 -4.83 -0.29
N LEU A 392 26.17 -4.84 -1.57
CA LEU A 392 25.17 -4.87 -2.64
C LEU A 392 24.50 -6.25 -2.68
N ASN A 393 23.17 -6.28 -2.79
CA ASN A 393 22.46 -7.55 -2.89
C ASN A 393 22.78 -8.30 -4.20
N PRO A 394 22.56 -9.63 -4.28
CA PRO A 394 22.92 -10.42 -5.46
C PRO A 394 22.27 -9.94 -6.77
N SER A 395 21.06 -9.37 -6.70
CA SER A 395 20.34 -8.84 -7.86
C SER A 395 20.79 -7.45 -8.29
N LYS A 396 21.69 -6.79 -7.54
CA LYS A 396 22.20 -5.44 -7.77
C LYS A 396 21.12 -4.35 -7.78
N THR A 397 20.04 -4.58 -7.04
CA THR A 397 18.87 -3.69 -6.96
C THR A 397 18.82 -2.88 -5.67
N GLY A 398 19.65 -3.20 -4.68
CA GLY A 398 19.68 -2.50 -3.40
C GLY A 398 20.83 -2.94 -2.50
N TYR A 399 21.07 -2.17 -1.44
CA TYR A 399 22.11 -2.44 -0.44
C TYR A 399 21.54 -3.06 0.82
N ILE A 400 22.33 -3.93 1.43
CA ILE A 400 22.08 -4.58 2.71
C ILE A 400 23.08 -4.03 3.71
N ILE A 401 22.62 -3.67 4.91
CA ILE A 401 23.50 -3.29 6.00
C ILE A 401 24.14 -4.55 6.56
N SER A 402 25.46 -4.63 6.45
CA SER A 402 26.25 -5.81 6.79
C SER A 402 27.08 -5.64 8.07
N GLY A 403 27.03 -4.45 8.70
CA GLY A 403 27.73 -4.18 9.95
C GLY A 403 27.56 -2.75 10.43
N TYR A 404 27.88 -2.52 11.70
CA TYR A 404 27.94 -1.20 12.30
C TYR A 404 29.15 -1.11 13.24
N THR A 405 29.97 -0.07 13.08
CA THR A 405 31.17 0.19 13.91
C THR A 405 31.19 1.60 14.51
N GLY A 406 30.08 2.32 14.40
CA GLY A 406 29.97 3.67 14.92
C GLY A 406 29.82 3.71 16.45
N THR A 407 29.93 4.92 16.99
CA THR A 407 29.80 5.21 18.44
C THR A 407 28.63 6.15 18.74
N GLU A 408 27.80 6.44 17.74
CA GLU A 408 26.64 7.31 17.87
C GLU A 408 25.58 6.68 18.79
N THR A 409 24.86 7.53 19.54
CA THR A 409 23.75 7.11 20.41
C THR A 409 22.41 7.08 19.68
N GLU A 410 22.29 7.79 18.56
CA GLU A 410 21.10 7.80 17.71
C GLU A 410 21.50 7.46 16.29
N ILE A 411 20.97 6.34 15.78
CA ILE A 411 21.34 5.77 14.49
C ILE A 411 20.22 5.99 13.48
N ILE A 412 20.55 6.55 12.33
CA ILE A 412 19.66 6.62 11.18
C ILE A 412 20.07 5.54 10.19
N ILE A 413 19.19 4.56 10.01
CA ILE A 413 19.26 3.60 8.92
C ILE A 413 18.70 4.30 7.67
N PRO A 414 19.54 4.57 6.65
CA PRO A 414 19.12 5.39 5.53
C PRO A 414 18.10 4.69 4.64
N ASN A 415 17.33 5.47 3.89
CA ASN A 415 16.47 4.93 2.84
C ASN A 415 17.27 4.54 1.58
N GLY A 416 18.48 5.06 1.38
CA GLY A 416 19.31 4.79 0.21
C GLY A 416 20.81 4.96 0.46
N TYR A 417 21.60 4.30 -0.37
CA TYR A 417 23.05 4.39 -0.37
C TYR A 417 23.56 4.24 -1.81
N ASN A 418 24.47 5.11 -2.24
CA ASN A 418 25.02 5.12 -3.61
C ASN A 418 23.95 5.03 -4.73
N CYS A 419 22.90 5.83 -4.61
CA CYS A 419 21.78 5.93 -5.57
C CYS A 419 20.87 4.71 -5.68
N LEU A 420 21.06 3.71 -4.81
CA LEU A 420 20.20 2.54 -4.69
C LEU A 420 19.50 2.52 -3.32
N PRO A 421 18.33 1.87 -3.20
CA PRO A 421 17.67 1.73 -1.90
C PRO A 421 18.48 0.84 -0.95
N VAL A 422 18.43 1.15 0.34
CA VAL A 422 18.85 0.21 1.38
C VAL A 422 17.64 -0.63 1.77
N VAL A 423 17.75 -1.94 1.60
CA VAL A 423 16.61 -2.87 1.59
C VAL A 423 16.61 -3.85 2.75
N ALA A 424 17.72 -4.04 3.46
CA ALA A 424 17.75 -4.97 4.58
C ALA A 424 18.82 -4.62 5.62
N ILE A 425 18.62 -5.14 6.83
CA ILE A 425 19.61 -5.17 7.91
C ILE A 425 19.94 -6.64 8.16
N ASP A 426 21.11 -7.07 7.69
CA ASP A 426 21.60 -8.45 7.83
C ASP A 426 22.93 -8.46 8.56
N CYS A 427 22.91 -7.92 9.77
CA CYS A 427 24.07 -7.88 10.64
C CYS A 427 23.66 -7.75 12.08
N TYR A 428 24.66 -7.94 12.94
CA TYR A 428 24.54 -7.77 14.37
C TYR A 428 25.10 -6.40 14.80
N PHE A 429 24.28 -5.60 15.46
CA PHE A 429 24.71 -4.32 16.04
C PHE A 429 25.31 -4.58 17.42
N ASP A 430 26.63 -4.76 17.45
CA ASP A 430 27.39 -4.89 18.68
C ASP A 430 27.78 -3.50 19.22
N SER A 431 26.80 -2.81 19.80
CA SER A 431 27.02 -1.46 20.33
C SER A 431 26.19 -1.19 21.57
N GLU A 432 26.88 -0.95 22.69
CA GLU A 432 26.24 -0.55 23.94
C GLU A 432 25.86 0.94 23.96
N ASN A 433 26.29 1.76 22.99
CA ASN A 433 25.99 3.20 23.01
C ASN A 433 24.62 3.56 22.43
N ILE A 434 24.07 2.70 21.56
CA ILE A 434 22.85 3.01 20.81
C ILE A 434 21.66 3.09 21.76
N GLN A 435 21.02 4.25 21.78
CA GLN A 435 19.78 4.52 22.52
C GLN A 435 18.57 4.63 21.60
N LYS A 436 18.78 5.07 20.35
CA LYS A 436 17.71 5.26 19.37
C LYS A 436 18.11 4.75 18.00
N ILE A 437 17.17 4.13 17.30
CA ILE A 437 17.34 3.72 15.90
C ILE A 437 16.15 4.25 15.10
N THR A 438 16.40 4.88 13.96
CA THR A 438 15.39 5.22 12.95
C THR A 438 15.55 4.32 11.73
N ILE A 439 14.51 3.55 11.39
CA ILE A 439 14.47 2.62 10.26
C ILE A 439 13.91 3.33 9.02
N GLY A 440 14.73 3.40 7.96
CA GLY A 440 14.34 4.00 6.68
C GLY A 440 13.23 3.23 5.96
N LYS A 441 12.46 3.93 5.12
CA LYS A 441 11.26 3.38 4.46
C LYS A 441 11.49 2.22 3.48
N ASN A 442 12.71 2.09 2.95
CA ASN A 442 13.02 1.04 1.97
C ASN A 442 13.40 -0.30 2.60
N ILE A 443 13.60 -0.37 3.92
CA ILE A 443 13.93 -1.61 4.63
C ILE A 443 12.77 -2.61 4.51
N GLN A 444 13.08 -3.76 3.94
CA GLN A 444 12.19 -4.88 3.71
C GLN A 444 12.40 -6.04 4.67
N GLU A 445 13.60 -6.15 5.24
CA GLU A 445 14.00 -7.25 6.09
C GLU A 445 14.95 -6.77 7.20
N ILE A 446 14.74 -7.29 8.40
CA ILE A 446 15.59 -7.07 9.56
C ILE A 446 15.84 -8.45 10.16
N LYS A 447 17.12 -8.83 10.25
CA LYS A 447 17.54 -10.07 10.89
C LYS A 447 17.05 -10.12 12.34
N GLU A 448 16.53 -11.26 12.77
CA GLU A 448 15.86 -11.42 14.09
C GLU A 448 16.76 -11.03 15.27
N ASP A 449 18.07 -11.28 15.17
CA ASP A 449 19.05 -10.98 16.21
C ASP A 449 19.74 -9.62 16.04
N ALA A 450 19.33 -8.78 15.08
CA ALA A 450 20.08 -7.59 14.67
C ALA A 450 20.41 -6.64 15.83
N PHE A 451 19.53 -6.52 16.83
CA PHE A 451 19.65 -5.56 17.92
C PHE A 451 19.85 -6.18 19.31
N ILE A 452 20.12 -7.49 19.42
CA ILE A 452 20.17 -8.16 20.75
C ILE A 452 21.39 -7.78 21.61
N ARG A 453 22.33 -6.96 21.11
CA ARG A 453 23.45 -6.35 21.87
C ARG A 453 23.30 -4.84 22.08
N CYS A 454 22.23 -4.23 21.60
CA CYS A 454 21.99 -2.81 21.82
C CYS A 454 21.42 -2.59 23.24
N LEU A 455 22.23 -2.84 24.28
CA LEU A 455 21.79 -2.93 25.68
C LEU A 455 21.10 -1.66 26.20
N HIS A 456 21.43 -0.50 25.63
CA HIS A 456 20.84 0.79 25.99
C HIS A 456 19.79 1.29 25.00
N LEU A 457 19.35 0.46 24.04
CA LEU A 457 18.35 0.86 23.04
C LEU A 457 17.00 1.08 23.73
N GLU A 458 16.55 2.33 23.77
CA GLU A 458 15.29 2.74 24.42
C GLU A 458 14.16 2.88 23.41
N THR A 459 14.45 3.17 22.14
CA THR A 459 13.42 3.49 21.14
C THR A 459 13.84 3.11 19.73
N ILE A 460 12.94 2.46 19.00
CA ILE A 460 13.05 2.25 17.56
C ILE A 460 11.94 3.05 16.88
N TRP A 461 12.30 3.92 15.94
CA TRP A 461 11.38 4.64 15.06
C TRP A 461 11.39 4.02 13.66
N VAL A 462 10.27 4.08 12.96
CA VAL A 462 10.16 3.61 11.58
C VAL A 462 9.52 4.71 10.75
N GLU A 463 10.13 5.04 9.60
CA GLU A 463 9.53 5.99 8.66
C GLU A 463 8.13 5.52 8.22
N SER A 464 7.16 6.43 8.16
CA SER A 464 5.74 6.11 7.97
C SER A 464 5.45 5.35 6.66
N GLU A 465 6.23 5.65 5.62
CA GLU A 465 6.18 5.01 4.30
C GLU A 465 6.77 3.59 4.27
N ASN A 466 7.39 3.10 5.36
CA ASN A 466 7.95 1.74 5.37
C ASN A 466 6.85 0.70 5.15
N ALA A 467 7.04 -0.17 4.16
CA ALA A 467 6.04 -1.16 3.74
C ALA A 467 6.01 -2.44 4.60
N LYS A 468 7.02 -2.68 5.44
CA LYS A 468 7.21 -3.95 6.16
C LYS A 468 7.20 -3.83 7.68
N TYR A 469 7.48 -2.65 8.21
CA TYR A 469 7.55 -2.43 9.65
C TYR A 469 6.81 -1.16 10.05
N TYR A 470 6.45 -1.10 11.32
CA TYR A 470 6.07 0.14 11.99
C TYR A 470 6.58 0.11 13.43
N SER A 471 6.54 1.27 14.08
CA SER A 471 6.81 1.38 15.51
C SER A 471 5.63 2.04 16.20
N GLU A 472 5.37 1.58 17.42
CA GLU A 472 4.42 2.17 18.36
C GLU A 472 5.08 2.18 19.74
N ASP A 473 5.06 3.33 20.41
CA ASP A 473 5.73 3.56 21.71
C ASP A 473 7.20 3.11 21.77
N GLY A 474 7.90 3.20 20.64
CA GLY A 474 9.30 2.84 20.48
C GLY A 474 9.57 1.34 20.29
N VAL A 475 8.54 0.51 20.26
CA VAL A 475 8.62 -0.95 20.03
C VAL A 475 8.44 -1.23 18.54
N LEU A 476 9.23 -2.16 18.00
CA LEU A 476 9.19 -2.54 16.58
C LEU A 476 8.21 -3.69 16.34
N TYR A 477 7.36 -3.50 15.33
CA TYR A 477 6.36 -4.47 14.89
C TYR A 477 6.39 -4.65 13.37
N ASP A 478 5.80 -5.73 12.88
CA ASP A 478 5.55 -5.93 11.45
C ASP A 478 4.42 -5.00 10.93
N LYS A 479 4.41 -4.62 9.66
CA LYS A 479 3.41 -3.66 9.13
C LYS A 479 1.97 -4.16 9.22
N SER A 480 1.74 -5.48 9.23
CA SER A 480 0.39 -6.05 9.34
C SER A 480 -0.15 -6.02 10.78
N ARG A 481 0.67 -5.56 11.73
CA ARG A 481 0.33 -5.38 13.15
C ARG A 481 -0.05 -6.70 13.84
N ASN A 482 0.59 -7.79 13.45
CA ASN A 482 0.32 -9.12 13.97
C ASN A 482 1.49 -9.71 14.77
N SER A 483 2.70 -9.14 14.68
CA SER A 483 3.86 -9.67 15.40
C SER A 483 4.76 -8.58 15.98
N LEU A 484 5.22 -8.84 17.21
CA LEU A 484 6.20 -8.01 17.90
C LEU A 484 7.59 -8.50 17.50
N LYS A 485 8.35 -7.62 16.83
CA LYS A 485 9.67 -7.94 16.27
C LYS A 485 10.76 -7.68 17.28
N VAL A 486 10.78 -6.49 17.88
CA VAL A 486 11.81 -6.09 18.85
C VAL A 486 11.23 -5.16 19.90
N TYR A 487 11.33 -5.58 21.15
CA TYR A 487 11.19 -4.77 22.33
C TYR A 487 12.58 -4.22 22.72
N PRO A 488 12.78 -2.90 22.76
CA PRO A 488 14.09 -2.32 23.04
C PRO A 488 14.66 -2.75 24.41
N LEU A 489 15.90 -3.23 24.45
CA LEU A 489 16.54 -3.77 25.67
C LEU A 489 16.72 -2.73 26.79
N GLY A 490 16.95 -1.47 26.39
CA GLY A 490 17.10 -0.33 27.29
C GLY A 490 15.77 0.29 27.75
N LYS A 491 14.62 -0.18 27.24
CA LYS A 491 13.30 0.32 27.65
C LYS A 491 13.00 -0.12 29.09
N LYS A 492 12.80 0.88 29.96
CA LYS A 492 12.81 0.74 31.43
C LYS A 492 11.45 0.45 32.06
N ASP A 493 10.44 0.14 31.26
CA ASP A 493 9.12 -0.19 31.77
C ASP A 493 9.19 -1.50 32.58
N THR A 494 8.65 -1.49 33.80
CA THR A 494 8.63 -2.68 34.68
C THR A 494 7.47 -3.62 34.36
N SER A 495 6.49 -3.16 33.57
CA SER A 495 5.38 -3.98 33.10
C SER A 495 5.06 -3.68 31.65
N PHE A 496 4.74 -4.71 30.88
CA PHE A 496 4.32 -4.56 29.50
C PHE A 496 3.11 -5.44 29.18
N TYR A 497 2.09 -4.82 28.57
CA TYR A 497 0.91 -5.49 28.06
C TYR A 497 1.06 -5.63 26.55
N ILE A 498 1.09 -6.87 26.05
CA ILE A 498 1.14 -7.11 24.60
C ILE A 498 -0.15 -6.56 23.97
N PRO A 499 -0.10 -5.65 22.98
CA PRO A 499 -1.30 -5.11 22.35
C PRO A 499 -2.21 -6.22 21.77
N SER A 500 -3.52 -6.04 21.83
CA SER A 500 -4.52 -7.09 21.52
C SER A 500 -4.51 -7.58 20.07
N ASN A 501 -3.94 -6.82 19.15
CA ASN A 501 -3.79 -7.18 17.74
C ASN A 501 -2.57 -8.09 17.47
N ILE A 502 -1.64 -8.21 18.42
CA ILE A 502 -0.44 -9.03 18.26
C ILE A 502 -0.78 -10.49 18.51
N LEU A 503 -0.52 -11.30 17.48
CA LEU A 503 -0.74 -12.74 17.43
C LEU A 503 0.54 -13.55 17.67
N VAL A 504 1.72 -12.95 17.44
CA VAL A 504 3.01 -13.67 17.49
C VAL A 504 4.07 -12.87 18.25
N LEU A 505 4.76 -13.52 19.19
CA LEU A 505 6.05 -13.07 19.72
C LEU A 505 7.17 -13.75 18.95
N GLU A 506 7.95 -12.94 18.24
CA GLU A 506 9.01 -13.42 17.35
C GLU A 506 10.25 -13.85 18.14
N ARG A 507 11.15 -14.58 17.47
CA ARG A 507 12.41 -14.98 18.06
C ARG A 507 13.18 -13.76 18.57
N PHE A 508 13.74 -13.86 19.78
CA PHE A 508 14.53 -12.80 20.42
C PHE A 508 13.83 -11.47 20.70
N CYS A 509 12.51 -11.36 20.55
CA CYS A 509 11.84 -10.06 20.58
C CYS A 509 11.96 -9.32 21.94
N PHE A 510 12.13 -10.00 23.07
CA PHE A 510 12.44 -9.42 24.40
C PHE A 510 13.83 -9.81 24.92
N HIS A 511 14.70 -10.36 24.07
CA HIS A 511 15.97 -10.97 24.49
C HIS A 511 16.78 -10.08 25.43
N ALA A 512 17.23 -10.65 26.56
CA ALA A 512 18.07 -10.00 27.55
C ALA A 512 17.53 -8.67 28.13
N ASN A 513 16.21 -8.43 28.07
CA ASN A 513 15.64 -7.25 28.71
C ASN A 513 15.87 -7.31 30.24
N SER A 514 16.49 -6.27 30.78
CA SER A 514 16.92 -6.22 32.19
C SER A 514 16.04 -5.31 33.05
N TYR A 515 14.86 -4.91 32.59
CA TYR A 515 13.99 -3.98 33.32
C TYR A 515 12.57 -4.53 33.55
N LEU A 516 12.07 -5.32 32.62
CA LEU A 516 10.71 -5.85 32.68
C LEU A 516 10.58 -6.85 33.82
N GLU A 517 9.67 -6.57 34.76
CA GLU A 517 9.34 -7.46 35.88
C GLU A 517 8.08 -8.28 35.62
N ASN A 518 7.13 -7.75 34.83
CA ASN A 518 5.85 -8.40 34.57
C ASN A 518 5.47 -8.32 33.08
N LEU A 519 5.21 -9.46 32.45
CA LEU A 519 4.71 -9.52 31.08
C LEU A 519 3.28 -10.06 31.04
N ILE A 520 2.37 -9.32 30.40
CA ILE A 520 0.98 -9.73 30.21
C ILE A 520 0.74 -9.99 28.72
N ILE A 521 0.60 -11.27 28.38
CA ILE A 521 0.33 -11.75 27.02
C ILE A 521 -1.18 -11.72 26.79
N ASN A 522 -1.61 -11.10 25.68
CA ASN A 522 -3.03 -10.90 25.40
C ASN A 522 -3.75 -12.19 24.99
N ASP A 523 -5.08 -12.14 25.05
CA ASP A 523 -5.99 -13.25 24.73
C ASP A 523 -6.01 -13.73 23.27
N ASN A 524 -5.56 -12.91 22.33
CA ASN A 524 -5.53 -13.23 20.90
C ASN A 524 -4.17 -13.75 20.45
N LEU A 525 -3.13 -13.67 21.29
CA LEU A 525 -1.79 -14.15 20.95
C LEU A 525 -1.82 -15.67 20.78
N THR A 526 -1.30 -16.18 19.66
CA THR A 526 -1.35 -17.62 19.36
C THR A 526 -0.01 -18.32 19.56
N THR A 527 1.09 -17.62 19.30
CA THR A 527 2.42 -18.24 19.11
C THR A 527 3.52 -17.46 19.83
N ILE A 528 4.31 -18.15 20.64
CA ILE A 528 5.55 -17.65 21.24
C ILE A 528 6.74 -18.46 20.71
N HIS A 529 7.59 -17.83 19.91
CA HIS A 529 8.75 -18.47 19.31
C HIS A 529 9.90 -18.69 20.30
N SER A 530 10.89 -19.46 19.85
CA SER A 530 12.08 -19.80 20.64
C SER A 530 12.81 -18.55 21.13
N GLU A 531 13.34 -18.61 22.35
CA GLU A 531 14.17 -17.55 22.93
C GLU A 531 13.53 -16.15 22.96
N ALA A 532 12.21 -16.03 22.79
CA ALA A 532 11.51 -14.75 22.72
C ALA A 532 11.77 -13.88 23.96
N LEU A 533 11.84 -14.49 25.15
CA LEU A 533 12.15 -13.82 26.42
C LEU A 533 13.47 -14.28 27.03
N ARG A 534 14.35 -14.96 26.26
CA ARG A 534 15.57 -15.53 26.82
C ARG A 534 16.40 -14.46 27.52
N GLY A 535 16.84 -14.74 28.75
CA GLY A 535 17.70 -13.86 29.54
C GLY A 535 16.99 -12.62 30.08
N CYS A 536 15.66 -12.58 30.13
CA CYS A 536 14.94 -11.51 30.83
C CYS A 536 15.12 -11.64 32.34
N THR A 537 16.29 -11.24 32.86
CA THR A 537 16.73 -11.62 34.19
C THR A 537 15.90 -11.00 35.31
N ASN A 538 15.25 -9.85 35.10
CA ASN A 538 14.39 -9.20 36.10
C ASN A 538 12.91 -9.61 36.01
N LEU A 539 12.55 -10.43 35.04
CA LEU A 539 11.17 -10.87 34.83
C LEU A 539 10.75 -11.81 35.97
N LYS A 540 9.72 -11.43 36.73
CA LYS A 540 9.19 -12.16 37.87
C LYS A 540 7.91 -12.91 37.54
N THR A 541 7.03 -12.29 36.75
CA THR A 541 5.75 -12.91 36.39
C THR A 541 5.45 -12.82 34.91
N ILE A 542 4.81 -13.87 34.40
CA ILE A 542 4.24 -13.90 33.06
C ILE A 542 2.78 -14.33 33.17
N SER A 543 1.87 -13.59 32.54
CA SER A 543 0.46 -13.99 32.38
C SER A 543 0.21 -14.37 30.93
N ILE A 544 -0.31 -15.57 30.69
CA ILE A 544 -0.56 -16.17 29.37
C ILE A 544 -2.07 -16.13 29.07
N GLY A 545 -2.46 -15.37 28.04
CA GLY A 545 -3.85 -15.27 27.61
C GLY A 545 -4.41 -16.55 26.98
N LYS A 546 -5.74 -16.61 26.84
CA LYS A 546 -6.47 -17.84 26.43
C LYS A 546 -6.18 -18.32 24.99
N GLY A 547 -5.74 -17.45 24.10
CA GLY A 547 -5.47 -17.78 22.69
C GLY A 547 -4.15 -18.49 22.45
N VAL A 548 -3.25 -18.51 23.44
CA VAL A 548 -1.89 -19.03 23.26
C VAL A 548 -1.97 -20.55 23.06
N SER A 549 -1.59 -20.98 21.87
CA SER A 549 -1.70 -22.36 21.39
C SER A 549 -0.35 -23.03 21.12
N PHE A 550 0.72 -22.23 21.04
CA PHE A 550 2.07 -22.69 20.84
C PHE A 550 3.06 -21.86 21.66
N ILE A 551 3.87 -22.55 22.46
CA ILE A 551 5.00 -22.01 23.22
C ILE A 551 6.20 -22.90 22.92
N SER A 552 7.29 -22.30 22.44
CA SER A 552 8.55 -23.02 22.25
C SER A 552 9.19 -23.37 23.59
N ASP A 553 9.80 -24.54 23.72
CA ASP A 553 10.45 -25.00 24.96
C ASP A 553 11.56 -24.06 25.48
N THR A 554 12.11 -23.18 24.64
CA THR A 554 13.20 -22.25 25.02
C THR A 554 12.78 -20.79 25.21
N TRP A 555 11.48 -20.51 25.22
CA TRP A 555 10.94 -19.16 25.23
C TRP A 555 11.42 -18.30 26.41
N VAL A 556 11.66 -18.90 27.60
CA VAL A 556 12.09 -18.21 28.85
C VAL A 556 13.42 -18.72 29.42
N ASN A 557 14.27 -19.33 28.59
CA ASN A 557 15.60 -19.78 29.06
C ASN A 557 16.37 -18.64 29.76
N ALA A 558 17.14 -18.97 30.79
CA ALA A 558 17.91 -17.99 31.57
C ALA A 558 17.10 -16.82 32.19
N CYS A 559 15.78 -16.98 32.42
CA CYS A 559 14.98 -16.03 33.21
C CYS A 559 15.09 -16.34 34.72
N TYR A 560 16.24 -16.04 35.31
CA TYR A 560 16.60 -16.53 36.65
C TYR A 560 15.70 -16.02 37.79
N HIS A 561 15.05 -14.86 37.64
CA HIS A 561 14.13 -14.32 38.65
C HIS A 561 12.66 -14.60 38.36
N LEU A 562 12.33 -15.48 37.40
CA LEU A 562 10.94 -15.84 37.15
C LEU A 562 10.39 -16.63 38.34
N GLU A 563 9.35 -16.10 38.97
CA GLU A 563 8.72 -16.65 40.17
C GLU A 563 7.47 -17.48 39.81
N MET A 564 6.63 -16.94 38.94
CA MET A 564 5.31 -17.50 38.63
C MET A 564 4.92 -17.30 37.16
N ILE A 565 4.34 -18.33 36.55
CA ILE A 565 3.62 -18.25 35.28
C ILE A 565 2.13 -18.47 35.56
N TYR A 566 1.29 -17.54 35.14
CA TYR A 566 -0.16 -17.65 35.23
C TYR A 566 -0.74 -17.93 33.85
N VAL A 567 -1.66 -18.87 33.75
CA VAL A 567 -2.39 -19.17 32.53
C VAL A 567 -3.86 -18.84 32.72
N ASP A 568 -4.46 -18.16 31.75
CA ASP A 568 -5.90 -17.91 31.75
C ASP A 568 -6.68 -19.23 31.89
N LEU A 569 -7.70 -19.24 32.75
CA LEU A 569 -8.49 -20.44 33.06
C LEU A 569 -9.23 -21.01 31.83
N ASP A 570 -9.50 -20.16 30.83
CA ASP A 570 -10.16 -20.55 29.58
C ASP A 570 -9.14 -20.95 28.48
N ASN A 571 -7.83 -20.99 28.77
CA ASN A 571 -6.83 -21.47 27.82
C ASN A 571 -7.01 -23.00 27.58
N PRO A 572 -7.26 -23.46 26.35
CA PRO A 572 -7.52 -24.88 26.09
C PRO A 572 -6.24 -25.72 25.88
N PHE A 573 -5.06 -25.09 25.78
CA PHE A 573 -3.79 -25.73 25.43
C PHE A 573 -2.81 -25.84 26.59
N TYR A 574 -2.89 -24.93 27.56
CA TYR A 574 -1.98 -24.85 28.69
C TYR A 574 -2.74 -24.61 30.00
N LYS A 575 -2.08 -24.90 31.11
CA LYS A 575 -2.53 -24.51 32.45
C LYS A 575 -1.34 -24.27 33.35
N ASP A 576 -1.52 -23.51 34.41
CA ASP A 576 -0.57 -23.47 35.51
C ASP A 576 -1.09 -24.22 36.74
N GLN A 577 -0.14 -24.68 37.57
CA GLN A 577 -0.42 -25.17 38.91
C GLN A 577 0.60 -24.56 39.86
N ASN A 578 0.15 -23.63 40.72
CA ASN A 578 1.01 -22.86 41.62
C ASN A 578 2.18 -22.17 40.89
N GLY A 579 1.92 -21.64 39.70
CA GLY A 579 2.92 -20.92 38.90
C GLY A 579 3.79 -21.78 38.00
N VAL A 580 3.67 -23.11 38.06
CA VAL A 580 4.40 -24.06 37.19
C VAL A 580 3.56 -24.33 35.94
N LEU A 581 4.17 -24.25 34.76
CA LEU A 581 3.50 -24.36 33.47
C LEU A 581 3.40 -25.82 33.00
N PHE A 582 2.19 -26.23 32.59
CA PHE A 582 1.87 -27.54 32.03
C PHE A 582 1.10 -27.40 30.72
N ASP A 583 1.04 -28.49 29.97
CA ASP A 583 0.00 -28.66 28.95
C ASP A 583 -1.39 -28.74 29.61
N SER A 584 -2.46 -28.53 28.83
CA SER A 584 -3.82 -28.51 29.38
C SER A 584 -4.22 -29.83 30.05
N SER A 585 -3.69 -30.96 29.57
CA SER A 585 -3.89 -32.27 30.18
C SER A 585 -3.23 -32.39 31.56
N GLY A 586 -2.07 -31.75 31.78
CA GLY A 586 -1.22 -31.92 32.96
C GLY A 586 -0.29 -33.13 32.86
N GLU A 587 -0.23 -33.79 31.70
CA GLU A 587 0.66 -34.91 31.46
C GLU A 587 2.08 -34.45 31.09
N SER A 588 2.27 -33.18 30.71
CA SER A 588 3.58 -32.61 30.38
C SER A 588 3.91 -31.41 31.26
N LEU A 589 4.98 -31.50 32.06
CA LEU A 589 5.56 -30.35 32.76
C LEU A 589 6.46 -29.60 31.78
N LEU A 590 6.04 -28.38 31.43
CA LEU A 590 6.67 -27.57 30.40
C LEU A 590 7.75 -26.65 30.97
N HIS A 591 7.46 -25.97 32.09
CA HIS A 591 8.43 -25.09 32.72
C HIS A 591 8.14 -24.84 34.21
N PHE A 592 9.17 -24.97 35.04
CA PHE A 592 9.20 -24.62 36.45
C PHE A 592 9.98 -23.30 36.59
N PRO A 593 9.38 -22.23 37.14
CA PRO A 593 10.06 -20.95 37.29
C PRO A 593 11.29 -21.03 38.21
N ALA A 594 12.44 -20.55 37.75
CA ALA A 594 13.74 -20.70 38.43
C ALA A 594 13.80 -20.08 39.85
N SER A 595 13.03 -19.02 40.09
CA SER A 595 12.89 -18.34 41.40
C SER A 595 11.55 -18.61 42.07
N ASN A 596 10.85 -19.69 41.71
CA ASN A 596 9.69 -20.13 42.47
C ASN A 596 10.09 -20.38 43.94
N SER A 597 9.24 -19.93 44.87
CA SER A 597 9.52 -19.98 46.31
C SER A 597 9.58 -21.39 46.93
N GLN A 598 9.22 -22.43 46.19
CA GLN A 598 9.26 -23.81 46.66
C GLN A 598 10.70 -24.33 46.77
N THR A 599 11.05 -24.89 47.93
CA THR A 599 12.31 -25.61 48.15
C THR A 599 12.17 -27.12 48.01
N PHE A 600 10.94 -27.63 48.08
CA PHE A 600 10.59 -29.04 47.94
C PHE A 600 9.42 -29.14 46.97
N TYR A 601 9.59 -29.86 45.87
CA TYR A 601 8.58 -30.00 44.84
C TYR A 601 8.26 -31.46 44.55
N VAL A 602 6.97 -31.78 44.54
CA VAL A 602 6.46 -33.11 44.18
C VAL A 602 5.76 -32.98 42.84
N ILE A 603 6.29 -33.66 41.83
CA ILE A 603 5.65 -33.71 40.52
C ILE A 603 4.36 -34.53 40.64
N ASP A 604 3.27 -34.00 40.06
CA ASP A 604 1.96 -34.67 40.06
C ASP A 604 2.03 -36.04 39.35
N HIS A 605 1.31 -37.03 39.87
CA HIS A 605 1.29 -38.40 39.33
C HIS A 605 0.63 -38.52 37.95
N ASN A 606 -0.03 -37.47 37.46
CA ASN A 606 -0.53 -37.40 36.09
C ASN A 606 0.59 -37.10 35.09
N VAL A 607 1.70 -36.47 35.52
CA VAL A 607 2.81 -36.11 34.63
C VAL A 607 3.47 -37.36 34.07
N LYS A 608 3.58 -37.41 32.74
CA LYS A 608 4.24 -38.43 31.92
C LYS A 608 5.55 -37.95 31.32
N LYS A 609 5.67 -36.63 31.09
CA LYS A 609 6.80 -36.02 30.40
C LYS A 609 7.32 -34.78 31.13
N ILE A 610 8.64 -34.67 31.24
CA ILE A 610 9.35 -33.43 31.62
C ILE A 610 10.08 -32.91 30.37
N ASN A 611 9.73 -31.70 29.93
CA ASN A 611 10.23 -31.13 28.68
C ASN A 611 11.70 -30.65 28.74
N TYR A 612 12.25 -30.39 27.55
CA TYR A 612 13.51 -29.69 27.35
C TYR A 612 13.55 -28.39 28.18
N HIS A 613 14.60 -28.19 28.99
CA HIS A 613 14.78 -26.99 29.84
C HIS A 613 13.69 -26.74 30.90
N ALA A 614 12.88 -27.74 31.26
CA ALA A 614 11.75 -27.55 32.16
C ALA A 614 12.15 -27.01 33.55
N PHE A 615 13.34 -27.30 34.07
CA PHE A 615 13.85 -26.79 35.36
C PHE A 615 15.15 -25.98 35.17
N ASP A 616 15.31 -25.30 34.02
CA ASP A 616 16.48 -24.47 33.75
C ASP A 616 16.79 -23.53 34.93
N SER A 617 18.01 -23.63 35.45
CA SER A 617 18.56 -22.73 36.47
C SER A 617 17.77 -22.66 37.79
N CYS A 618 17.07 -23.74 38.14
CA CYS A 618 16.35 -23.88 39.40
C CYS A 618 17.31 -24.10 40.58
N LEU A 619 17.86 -23.01 41.12
CA LEU A 619 18.83 -23.03 42.22
C LEU A 619 18.20 -22.91 43.62
N GLN A 620 16.90 -22.58 43.71
CA GLN A 620 16.18 -22.48 44.99
C GLN A 620 15.57 -23.81 45.44
N LEU A 621 15.26 -24.70 44.49
CA LEU A 621 14.82 -26.05 44.78
C LEU A 621 15.94 -26.80 45.49
N GLN A 622 15.60 -27.53 46.55
CA GLN A 622 16.52 -28.44 47.26
C GLN A 622 16.19 -29.89 46.91
N TYR A 623 14.91 -30.19 46.72
CA TYR A 623 14.43 -31.55 46.49
C TYR A 623 13.33 -31.56 45.43
N VAL A 624 13.42 -32.50 44.49
CA VAL A 624 12.35 -32.81 43.53
C VAL A 624 12.00 -34.28 43.62
N VAL A 625 10.73 -34.57 43.83
CA VAL A 625 10.19 -35.94 43.77
C VAL A 625 9.61 -36.19 42.38
N ILE A 626 10.15 -37.18 41.69
CA ILE A 626 9.69 -37.63 40.37
C ILE A 626 8.88 -38.94 40.57
N PRO A 627 7.58 -38.96 40.24
CA PRO A 627 6.76 -40.15 40.38
C PRO A 627 7.04 -41.18 39.30
N THR A 628 6.62 -42.43 39.55
CA THR A 628 6.76 -43.53 38.58
C THR A 628 5.99 -43.32 37.27
N SER A 629 5.08 -42.35 37.22
CA SER A 629 4.32 -41.98 36.02
C SER A 629 5.16 -41.27 34.95
N VAL A 630 6.32 -40.70 35.32
CA VAL A 630 7.16 -39.95 34.38
C VAL A 630 7.98 -40.91 33.51
N ASP A 631 7.47 -41.14 32.31
CA ASP A 631 8.07 -42.04 31.33
C ASP A 631 9.20 -41.38 30.53
N VAL A 632 9.13 -40.06 30.33
CA VAL A 632 10.08 -39.30 29.48
C VAL A 632 10.63 -38.09 30.23
N ILE A 633 11.96 -37.94 30.22
CA ILE A 633 12.65 -36.70 30.56
C ILE A 633 13.53 -36.33 29.38
N GLU A 634 13.30 -35.15 28.81
CA GLU A 634 14.02 -34.70 27.62
C GLU A 634 15.45 -34.21 27.92
N TYR A 635 16.22 -33.99 26.85
CA TYR A 635 17.56 -33.43 26.93
C TYR A 635 17.59 -32.14 27.76
N GLN A 636 18.60 -31.92 28.61
CA GLN A 636 18.76 -30.68 29.39
C GLN A 636 17.54 -30.23 30.21
N ALA A 637 16.66 -31.15 30.62
CA ALA A 637 15.52 -30.81 31.48
C ALA A 637 15.92 -30.13 32.79
N PHE A 638 17.11 -30.42 33.32
CA PHE A 638 17.63 -29.89 34.60
C PHE A 638 18.91 -29.06 34.43
N VAL A 639 19.12 -28.44 33.26
CA VAL A 639 20.33 -27.64 32.99
C VAL A 639 20.52 -26.52 34.01
N ASP A 640 21.77 -26.30 34.46
CA ASP A 640 22.16 -25.28 35.45
C ASP A 640 21.37 -25.30 36.77
N ALA A 641 20.64 -26.39 37.06
CA ALA A 641 19.89 -26.57 38.29
C ALA A 641 20.71 -27.33 39.35
N SER A 642 20.34 -27.19 40.63
CA SER A 642 21.02 -27.86 41.73
C SER A 642 20.05 -28.29 42.82
N PHE A 643 19.62 -29.55 42.78
CA PHE A 643 18.76 -30.17 43.79
C PHE A 643 18.99 -31.68 43.87
N THR A 644 18.50 -32.31 44.92
CA THR A 644 18.46 -33.79 45.04
C THR A 644 17.18 -34.31 44.39
N ILE A 645 17.30 -35.36 43.56
CA ILE A 645 16.16 -36.00 42.92
C ILE A 645 15.79 -37.27 43.68
N TYR A 646 14.55 -37.35 44.16
CA TYR A 646 13.94 -38.58 44.66
C TYR A 646 13.06 -39.19 43.57
N PHE A 647 13.46 -40.34 43.05
CA PHE A 647 12.61 -41.09 42.13
C PHE A 647 11.88 -42.20 42.87
N GLU A 648 10.56 -42.26 42.70
CA GLU A 648 9.70 -43.25 43.37
C GLU A 648 9.88 -44.67 42.82
N GLY A 649 10.42 -44.81 41.61
CA GLY A 649 10.64 -46.13 41.01
C GLY A 649 11.86 -46.86 41.54
N PHE A 650 11.91 -48.16 41.25
CA PHE A 650 13.04 -49.03 41.62
C PHE A 650 14.17 -49.04 40.57
N GLN A 651 13.91 -48.54 39.35
CA GLN A 651 14.86 -48.50 38.23
C GLN A 651 14.59 -47.29 37.34
N ILE A 652 15.64 -46.63 36.86
CA ILE A 652 15.54 -45.48 35.95
C ILE A 652 14.84 -45.91 34.63
N PRO A 653 13.77 -45.23 34.19
CA PRO A 653 13.13 -45.51 32.91
C PRO A 653 14.08 -45.37 31.72
N LYS A 654 14.00 -46.30 30.76
CA LYS A 654 14.90 -46.34 29.59
C LYS A 654 14.75 -45.14 28.64
N ASN A 655 13.60 -44.47 28.68
CA ASN A 655 13.26 -43.36 27.79
C ASN A 655 13.68 -42.00 28.35
N TRP A 656 14.29 -41.96 29.53
CA TRP A 656 14.92 -40.74 30.03
C TRP A 656 16.19 -40.46 29.24
N HIS A 657 16.33 -39.23 28.76
CA HIS A 657 17.50 -38.86 27.97
C HIS A 657 18.78 -38.97 28.82
N PRO A 658 19.87 -39.57 28.32
CA PRO A 658 21.08 -39.80 29.13
C PRO A 658 21.73 -38.55 29.71
N TYR A 659 21.55 -37.41 29.04
CA TYR A 659 22.04 -36.09 29.46
C TYR A 659 20.97 -35.23 30.15
N ALA A 660 19.82 -35.80 30.54
CA ALA A 660 18.83 -35.08 31.33
C ALA A 660 19.31 -34.89 32.77
N ILE A 661 19.87 -35.96 33.35
CA ILE A 661 20.39 -35.98 34.72
C ILE A 661 21.91 -35.86 34.62
N GLU A 662 22.43 -34.67 34.88
CA GLU A 662 23.86 -34.43 34.93
C GLU A 662 24.52 -35.19 36.11
N HIS A 663 25.83 -35.46 36.03
CA HIS A 663 26.57 -36.17 37.08
C HIS A 663 26.63 -35.43 38.44
N THR A 664 26.13 -34.20 38.49
CA THR A 664 26.09 -33.32 39.66
C THR A 664 24.86 -33.53 40.54
N PHE A 665 23.82 -34.21 40.05
CA PHE A 665 22.61 -34.48 40.83
C PHE A 665 22.81 -35.67 41.77
N GLU A 666 22.44 -35.52 43.04
CA GLU A 666 22.22 -36.67 43.91
C GLU A 666 20.88 -37.32 43.52
N PHE A 667 20.94 -38.51 42.92
CA PHE A 667 19.76 -39.25 42.47
C PHE A 667 19.50 -40.46 43.38
N ILE A 668 18.34 -40.46 44.04
CA ILE A 668 17.98 -41.45 45.06
C ILE A 668 16.74 -42.21 44.61
N LEU A 669 16.88 -43.53 44.40
CA LEU A 669 15.76 -44.45 44.23
C LEU A 669 15.10 -44.71 45.59
N LYS A 670 13.91 -44.14 45.84
CA LYS A 670 13.19 -44.30 47.11
C LYS A 670 11.66 -44.38 46.92
N PRO A 671 11.08 -45.60 46.90
CA PRO A 671 9.64 -45.79 46.74
C PRO A 671 8.79 -45.33 47.94
N ASN A 672 9.41 -45.06 49.10
CA ASN A 672 8.74 -44.66 50.34
C ASN A 672 9.26 -43.31 50.88
N TRP A 673 9.53 -42.33 50.02
CA TRP A 673 10.03 -41.02 50.46
C TRP A 673 9.06 -40.32 51.45
N GLN A 674 7.76 -40.64 51.40
CA GLN A 674 6.74 -40.15 52.33
C GLN A 674 6.94 -40.62 53.79
N GLU A 675 7.70 -41.70 54.00
CA GLU A 675 8.04 -42.23 55.34
C GLU A 675 9.31 -41.57 55.93
N LEU A 676 9.98 -40.70 55.18
CA LEU A 676 11.06 -39.87 55.71
C LEU A 676 10.45 -38.76 56.56
N ASN A 677 10.73 -38.79 57.87
CA ASN A 677 10.42 -37.69 58.79
C ASN A 677 10.79 -36.33 58.15
N PRO A 678 9.89 -35.33 58.16
CA PRO A 678 10.19 -34.03 57.59
C PRO A 678 11.09 -33.26 58.57
N ILE A 679 12.37 -33.04 58.26
CA ILE A 679 13.15 -32.02 58.96
C ILE A 679 14.13 -31.35 57.96
N PRO A 680 14.26 -29.99 57.95
CA PRO A 680 13.71 -29.01 58.89
C PRO A 680 12.78 -27.98 58.26
N TYR A 681 11.58 -27.83 58.82
CA TYR A 681 10.97 -26.51 58.91
C TYR A 681 11.90 -25.61 59.72
N LYS A 682 12.34 -24.49 59.13
CA LYS A 682 12.95 -23.38 59.86
C LYS A 682 11.80 -22.63 60.55
N ILE A 683 11.47 -23.01 61.78
CA ILE A 683 10.69 -22.13 62.67
C ILE A 683 11.60 -20.95 62.99
N VAL A 684 11.31 -19.80 62.37
CA VAL A 684 11.85 -18.51 62.80
C VAL A 684 10.95 -18.03 63.94
N GLY A 685 11.58 -17.58 65.04
CA GLY A 685 10.99 -17.58 66.37
C GLY A 685 9.79 -16.66 66.62
N GLY A 686 9.04 -17.03 67.65
CA GLY A 686 8.04 -16.22 68.35
C GLY A 686 7.58 -16.97 69.62
N ILE A 687 7.96 -16.41 70.77
CA ILE A 687 7.54 -16.60 72.18
C ILE A 687 6.12 -17.24 72.31
N GLU A 688 5.80 -18.20 73.19
CA GLU A 688 6.12 -18.40 74.63
C GLU A 688 6.80 -19.72 75.00
#